data_AF-A0A498MB31-F1
#
_entry.id   AF-A0A498MB31-F1
#
_cell.length_a   1.000
_cell.length_b   1.000
_cell.length_c   1.000
_cell.angle_alpha   90.00
_cell.angle_beta   90.00
_cell.angle_gamma   90.00
#
_symmetry.space_group_name_H-M   'P 1'
#
loop_
_entity.id
_entity.type
_entity.pdbx_description
1 polymer ?
#
loop_
_entity_poly.entity_id
_entity_poly.type
_entity_poly.pdbx_seq_one_letter_code
_entity_poly.pdbx_strand_id
1 'polypeptide(L)'
;MEPLPAANTQFSLNLFKKISGNNASGNVFYSPLSISSALAMVSLGAKGNTAAQMFKKQAQSAPGQMTEEQIHCSFKKLMSELNKPGVPYALSLANRLYGEQSYQFVEKFLNDAKRYYEAGLEKVDFIKKSDAARVDINKWVEKKTQEKIKDLLPNGSIDAMTRLVLVNAIYFKGNWKEKFPKEATTDGQFKLNKTQSKPVKMMNQTAEFPFASIPEMNSQVLELPYVGKNLSMLIILPNEIQDTTTGLQKLEKALTYEKLMEWTRPEIMHQQEVQVSLPRFKMEQTYDMKDLLISMGMEDVFDLQKVNLSGMSLNDNLVVSKLVKMEPLSAANTQFSLSLFEKISGKNASRNVFYSPLSISSALAMVSLGAKGNTAAQMFKVLGFNNPAQPGPGQMTEEQIHCSFNKLMSELNKPGVPYALSLANRLYGEQSYQFVEKFLNDAKRYYEAELKKVDFIKKSDAARVDINKWVEKKTQEKIKDLLPNGSIDAMTRLVLVNAIYFKGNWETKFPKEATTDGQFKLNKTQTKPVKMMRQNSKFPLASIPEMNSQVLELPYVGKNLSMLIILPNEIQDTATGLQKLEKALTYKKLMEWTRPEIMHQQEVEVSLPRFKMEQTYDMKDLLISMGMEDVFNKGKVNLSGMSPNNNLVVSKLVKMEPLPAANTQFSLNLFKKINEKDASKNVFYSPLSISSALAMVSLGAKGNTAAQMFKKQAQSAPGQKTEEQIHSSFNKLMSELNKPGVPYALSLANGLYGDQSYQFVDKFLNDAKRYYEAGLEKVDFIKKSDASRVDINKWVEKKTQGKIKDLLPHGSIDAMTRLVLVNAIYFKGNWERKFPKEATVDGQFKLNKNQTKPVKMMNQKAEFPLAFIPQMNCQVLELPYVGKNLSMLIILPNEIHDETTGLQKLEKALTYEKLMEWTKREVMYKQEVQVSLPKFKMEQTYDMKSLLISMGMEDAFDLQKVNLSGMSPNNNLVVSKVIHKAFVEVNEEGTEAAAATAAVVMSRCLRIPQVFNADHPFLFFIRHNPTKSILFYGRFCSP
;
A
#
# COMPACT_ATOMS: atom_id res chain seq x y z
N MET A 1 38.11 -37.88 -29.36
CA MET A 1 37.72 -36.51 -28.97
C MET A 1 38.29 -36.23 -27.60
N GLU A 2 38.82 -35.03 -27.35
CA GLU A 2 39.22 -34.67 -25.98
C GLU A 2 37.97 -34.73 -25.07
N PRO A 3 38.07 -35.33 -23.88
CA PRO A 3 36.92 -35.53 -22.98
C PRO A 3 36.28 -34.23 -22.45
N LEU A 4 37.03 -33.11 -22.40
CA LEU A 4 36.56 -31.85 -21.83
C LEU A 4 35.52 -31.10 -22.70
N PRO A 5 35.70 -30.90 -24.03
CA PRO A 5 34.66 -30.29 -24.87
C PRO A 5 33.30 -30.99 -24.81
N ALA A 6 33.28 -32.32 -24.78
CA ALA A 6 32.07 -33.11 -24.62
C ALA A 6 31.43 -32.86 -23.25
N ALA A 7 32.22 -32.93 -22.18
CA ALA A 7 31.75 -32.68 -20.82
C ALA A 7 31.21 -31.25 -20.63
N ASN A 8 31.89 -30.25 -21.17
CA ASN A 8 31.46 -28.85 -21.13
C ASN A 8 30.15 -28.62 -21.90
N THR A 9 29.98 -29.28 -23.05
CA THR A 9 28.75 -29.20 -23.85
C THR A 9 27.59 -29.89 -23.12
N GLN A 10 27.82 -31.06 -22.55
CA GLN A 10 26.80 -31.77 -21.78
C GLN A 10 26.39 -31.01 -20.51
N PHE A 11 27.36 -30.44 -19.78
CA PHE A 11 27.09 -29.53 -18.66
C PHE A 11 26.25 -28.33 -19.10
N SER A 12 26.62 -27.72 -20.24
CA SER A 12 25.86 -26.62 -20.83
C SER A 12 24.41 -26.99 -21.10
N LEU A 13 24.15 -28.12 -21.76
CA LEU A 13 22.80 -28.53 -22.13
C LEU A 13 21.94 -28.87 -20.89
N ASN A 14 22.56 -29.45 -19.86
CA ASN A 14 21.88 -29.67 -18.58
C ASN A 14 21.49 -28.34 -17.91
N LEU A 15 22.40 -27.36 -17.92
CA LEU A 15 22.13 -26.03 -17.41
C LEU A 15 21.05 -25.32 -18.24
N PHE A 16 21.10 -25.43 -19.58
CA PHE A 16 20.09 -24.89 -20.49
C PHE A 16 18.70 -25.40 -20.10
N LYS A 17 18.53 -26.72 -19.94
CA LYS A 17 17.25 -27.35 -19.56
C LYS A 17 16.72 -26.84 -18.22
N LYS A 18 17.60 -26.57 -17.26
CA LYS A 18 17.22 -26.00 -15.95
C LYS A 18 16.79 -24.55 -16.07
N ILE A 19 17.46 -23.77 -16.91
CA ILE A 19 17.12 -22.37 -17.17
C ILE A 19 15.81 -22.26 -17.97
N SER A 20 15.64 -23.04 -19.04
CA SER A 20 14.48 -22.99 -19.94
C SER A 20 13.21 -23.56 -19.30
N GLY A 21 13.31 -24.57 -18.42
CA GLY A 21 12.17 -25.14 -17.70
C GLY A 21 11.40 -24.12 -16.83
N ASN A 22 12.06 -23.04 -16.40
CA ASN A 22 11.45 -21.97 -15.62
C ASN A 22 10.93 -20.79 -16.47
N ASN A 23 11.15 -20.80 -17.79
CA ASN A 23 10.83 -19.70 -18.70
C ASN A 23 10.56 -20.17 -20.14
N ALA A 24 9.49 -20.94 -20.36
CA ALA A 24 9.19 -21.65 -21.62
C ALA A 24 8.98 -20.76 -22.88
N SER A 25 8.98 -19.43 -22.76
CA SER A 25 8.83 -18.50 -23.90
C SER A 25 9.87 -17.38 -23.92
N GLY A 26 10.82 -17.38 -22.99
CA GLY A 26 11.86 -16.35 -22.91
C GLY A 26 13.12 -16.74 -23.69
N ASN A 27 13.83 -15.73 -24.19
CA ASN A 27 15.17 -15.97 -24.75
C ASN A 27 16.12 -16.47 -23.65
N VAL A 28 17.09 -17.31 -24.01
CA VAL A 28 18.16 -17.78 -23.11
C VAL A 28 19.50 -17.57 -23.80
N PHE A 29 20.42 -16.88 -23.13
CA PHE A 29 21.77 -16.59 -23.60
C PHE A 29 22.78 -16.59 -22.44
N TYR A 30 23.82 -17.41 -22.53
CA TYR A 30 24.93 -17.47 -21.58
C TYR A 30 26.16 -18.09 -22.23
N SER A 31 27.33 -17.95 -21.60
CA SER A 31 28.56 -18.64 -22.04
C SER A 31 28.83 -19.86 -21.15
N PRO A 32 28.77 -21.09 -21.70
CA PRO A 32 29.04 -22.29 -20.92
C PRO A 32 30.49 -22.39 -20.47
N LEU A 33 31.43 -21.99 -21.34
CA LEU A 33 32.87 -21.98 -21.06
C LEU A 33 33.22 -21.04 -19.90
N SER A 34 32.57 -19.87 -19.84
CA SER A 34 32.73 -18.90 -18.75
C SER A 34 32.29 -19.50 -17.41
N ILE A 35 31.11 -20.10 -17.35
CA ILE A 35 30.57 -20.71 -16.13
C ILE A 35 31.40 -21.92 -15.68
N SER A 36 31.74 -22.82 -16.61
CA SER A 36 32.50 -24.02 -16.28
C SER A 36 33.93 -23.72 -15.85
N SER A 37 34.60 -22.75 -16.47
CA SER A 37 35.92 -22.29 -16.05
C SER A 37 35.90 -21.62 -14.67
N ALA A 38 34.87 -20.83 -14.35
CA ALA A 38 34.70 -20.25 -13.00
C ALA A 38 34.52 -21.33 -11.93
N LEU A 39 33.68 -22.35 -12.19
CA LEU A 39 33.48 -23.47 -11.28
C LEU A 39 34.75 -24.31 -11.11
N ALA A 40 35.48 -24.54 -12.19
CA ALA A 40 36.74 -25.27 -12.13
C ALA A 40 37.85 -24.46 -11.41
N MET A 41 37.84 -23.12 -11.46
CA MET A 41 38.72 -22.31 -10.60
C MET A 41 38.38 -22.47 -9.11
N VAL A 42 37.10 -22.55 -8.77
CA VAL A 42 36.66 -22.80 -7.38
C VAL A 42 37.04 -24.22 -6.92
N SER A 43 36.97 -25.20 -7.82
CA SER A 43 37.26 -26.58 -7.44
C SER A 43 38.72 -26.82 -7.04
N LEU A 44 39.67 -26.01 -7.52
CA LEU A 44 41.10 -26.06 -7.14
C LEU A 44 41.34 -26.00 -5.62
N GLY A 45 40.44 -25.33 -4.88
CA GLY A 45 40.53 -25.18 -3.45
C GLY A 45 39.47 -25.94 -2.65
N ALA A 46 38.58 -26.68 -3.33
CA ALA A 46 37.60 -27.54 -2.68
C ALA A 46 38.25 -28.85 -2.22
N LYS A 47 37.75 -29.43 -1.12
CA LYS A 47 38.17 -30.76 -0.61
C LYS A 47 36.94 -31.61 -0.25
N GLY A 48 37.17 -32.90 0.01
CA GLY A 48 36.14 -33.83 0.48
C GLY A 48 34.90 -33.92 -0.42
N ASN A 49 33.71 -33.97 0.18
CA ASN A 49 32.45 -34.09 -0.57
C ASN A 49 32.13 -32.84 -1.41
N THR A 50 32.58 -31.65 -0.98
CA THR A 50 32.47 -30.41 -1.78
C THR A 50 33.22 -30.53 -3.09
N ALA A 51 34.48 -31.00 -3.06
CA ALA A 51 35.22 -31.32 -4.26
C ALA A 51 34.49 -32.38 -5.09
N ALA A 52 34.07 -33.48 -4.46
CA ALA A 52 33.37 -34.55 -5.16
C ALA A 52 32.09 -34.07 -5.87
N GLN A 53 31.29 -33.17 -5.28
CA GLN A 53 30.09 -32.64 -5.95
C GLN A 53 30.42 -31.74 -7.15
N MET A 54 31.44 -30.88 -7.02
CA MET A 54 31.90 -30.02 -8.11
C MET A 54 32.56 -30.82 -9.25
N PHE A 55 33.32 -31.86 -8.91
CA PHE A 55 34.04 -32.71 -9.87
C PHE A 55 33.20 -33.84 -10.46
N LYS A 56 32.37 -34.55 -9.68
CA LYS A 56 31.58 -35.70 -10.14
C LYS A 56 30.57 -35.30 -11.23
N LYS A 57 30.07 -34.06 -11.22
CA LYS A 57 29.18 -33.52 -12.27
C LYS A 57 29.91 -32.99 -13.51
N GLN A 58 31.14 -32.52 -13.36
CA GLN A 58 32.00 -32.11 -14.49
C GLN A 58 32.71 -33.30 -15.17
N ALA A 59 32.99 -34.39 -14.43
CA ALA A 59 33.72 -35.56 -14.92
C ALA A 59 32.84 -36.72 -15.41
N GLN A 60 31.62 -36.92 -14.88
CA GLN A 60 30.68 -37.96 -15.37
C GLN A 60 30.12 -37.69 -16.77
N SER A 61 30.38 -36.50 -17.33
CA SER A 61 29.97 -36.10 -18.68
C SER A 61 31.07 -36.29 -19.73
N ALA A 62 32.24 -36.82 -19.33
CA ALA A 62 33.30 -37.26 -20.22
C ALA A 62 33.30 -38.80 -20.36
N PRO A 63 33.48 -39.36 -21.57
CA PRO A 63 33.81 -40.77 -21.72
C PRO A 63 35.28 -40.99 -21.27
N GLY A 64 35.45 -41.63 -20.11
CA GLY A 64 36.75 -41.91 -19.48
C GLY A 64 36.97 -41.09 -18.20
N GLN A 65 37.37 -41.75 -17.11
CA GLN A 65 37.66 -41.11 -15.82
C GLN A 65 38.87 -40.18 -15.95
N MET A 66 38.65 -38.87 -16.08
CA MET A 66 39.72 -37.87 -15.98
C MET A 66 40.07 -37.57 -14.53
N THR A 67 41.36 -37.38 -14.24
CA THR A 67 41.81 -36.84 -12.96
C THR A 67 41.55 -35.34 -12.86
N GLU A 68 41.48 -34.81 -11.64
CA GLU A 68 41.33 -33.37 -11.36
C GLU A 68 42.37 -32.53 -12.12
N GLU A 69 43.63 -32.94 -12.09
CA GLU A 69 44.72 -32.25 -12.80
C GLU A 69 44.55 -32.26 -14.32
N GLN A 70 44.08 -33.38 -14.90
CA GLN A 70 43.80 -33.48 -16.34
C GLN A 70 42.69 -32.52 -16.79
N ILE A 71 41.68 -32.28 -15.94
CA ILE A 71 40.59 -31.32 -16.22
C ILE A 71 41.16 -29.90 -16.29
N HIS A 72 41.94 -29.48 -15.29
CA HIS A 72 42.55 -28.14 -15.26
C HIS A 72 43.54 -27.92 -16.42
N CYS A 73 44.34 -28.94 -16.76
CA CYS A 73 45.22 -28.91 -17.92
C CYS A 73 44.45 -28.77 -19.25
N SER A 74 43.31 -29.45 -19.37
CA SER A 74 42.46 -29.38 -20.56
C SER A 74 41.81 -27.99 -20.72
N PHE A 75 41.36 -27.36 -19.62
CA PHE A 75 40.90 -25.97 -19.65
C PHE A 75 42.01 -25.03 -20.12
N LYS A 76 43.22 -25.17 -19.57
CA LYS A 76 44.38 -24.37 -19.97
C LYS A 76 44.66 -24.49 -21.47
N LYS A 77 44.69 -25.72 -21.99
CA LYS A 77 44.91 -25.98 -23.42
C LYS A 77 43.82 -25.33 -24.28
N LEU A 78 42.55 -25.53 -23.92
CA LEU A 78 41.41 -24.93 -24.63
C LEU A 78 41.47 -23.40 -24.64
N MET A 79 41.75 -22.76 -23.51
CA MET A 79 41.87 -21.30 -23.43
C MET A 79 43.05 -20.77 -24.25
N SER A 80 44.17 -21.50 -24.27
CA SER A 80 45.36 -21.14 -25.07
C SER A 80 45.06 -21.23 -26.57
N GLU A 81 44.34 -22.26 -27.00
CA GLU A 81 43.89 -22.44 -28.38
C GLU A 81 42.93 -21.34 -28.83
N LEU A 82 41.96 -21.00 -27.99
CA LEU A 82 40.93 -20.00 -28.30
C LEU A 82 41.49 -18.56 -28.33
N ASN A 83 42.55 -18.27 -27.58
CA ASN A 83 43.22 -16.96 -27.51
C ASN A 83 44.52 -16.88 -28.33
N LYS A 84 44.76 -17.80 -29.29
CA LYS A 84 45.97 -17.79 -30.13
C LYS A 84 46.17 -16.44 -30.83
N PRO A 85 47.37 -15.84 -30.79
CA PRO A 85 47.68 -14.64 -31.58
C PRO A 85 47.45 -14.89 -33.08
N GLY A 86 46.91 -13.89 -33.79
CA GLY A 86 46.71 -13.95 -35.24
C GLY A 86 45.37 -14.53 -35.72
N VAL A 87 44.48 -14.94 -34.81
CA VAL A 87 43.11 -15.33 -35.18
C VAL A 87 42.27 -14.09 -35.59
N PRO A 88 41.41 -14.19 -36.61
CA PRO A 88 40.68 -13.04 -37.19
C PRO A 88 39.41 -12.63 -36.39
N TYR A 89 39.39 -12.94 -35.09
CA TYR A 89 38.33 -12.58 -34.15
C TYR A 89 38.94 -12.10 -32.84
N ALA A 90 38.23 -11.25 -32.10
CA ALA A 90 38.61 -10.86 -30.76
C ALA A 90 37.86 -11.74 -29.76
N LEU A 91 38.57 -12.63 -29.08
CA LEU A 91 38.08 -13.35 -27.92
C LEU A 91 38.94 -12.94 -26.71
N SER A 92 38.29 -12.54 -25.63
CA SER A 92 38.96 -12.21 -24.38
C SER A 92 38.27 -12.93 -23.23
N LEU A 93 39.02 -13.78 -22.54
CA LEU A 93 38.61 -14.40 -21.29
C LEU A 93 39.37 -13.72 -20.15
N ALA A 94 38.64 -13.06 -19.26
CA ALA A 94 39.18 -12.27 -18.18
C ALA A 94 38.95 -12.99 -16.86
N ASN A 95 39.98 -13.72 -16.40
CA ASN A 95 40.00 -14.38 -15.11
C ASN A 95 40.84 -13.58 -14.11
N ARG A 96 40.34 -13.39 -12.89
CA ARG A 96 41.10 -12.76 -11.81
C ARG A 96 40.56 -13.15 -10.44
N LEU A 97 41.47 -13.24 -9.47
CA LEU A 97 41.14 -13.37 -8.05
C LEU A 97 41.34 -12.01 -7.38
N TYR A 98 40.36 -11.55 -6.61
CA TYR A 98 40.49 -10.38 -5.75
C TYR A 98 40.35 -10.83 -4.30
N GLY A 99 41.43 -10.75 -3.53
CA GLY A 99 41.47 -11.21 -2.14
C GLY A 99 41.59 -10.06 -1.15
N GLU A 100 40.97 -10.23 0.02
CA GLU A 100 41.14 -9.31 1.14
C GLU A 100 42.63 -9.21 1.51
N GLN A 101 43.15 -7.98 1.54
CA GLN A 101 44.57 -7.70 1.75
C GLN A 101 45.12 -8.26 3.06
N SER A 102 44.29 -8.33 4.11
CA SER A 102 44.69 -8.86 5.42
C SER A 102 44.46 -10.38 5.56
N TYR A 103 43.98 -11.05 4.53
CA TYR A 103 43.61 -12.47 4.58
C TYR A 103 44.68 -13.37 3.95
N GLN A 104 44.93 -14.53 4.55
CA GLN A 104 45.96 -15.47 4.08
C GLN A 104 45.35 -16.58 3.23
N PHE A 105 45.78 -16.66 1.97
CA PHE A 105 45.38 -17.68 1.01
C PHE A 105 46.46 -18.75 0.87
N VAL A 106 46.03 -19.97 0.58
CA VAL A 106 46.95 -21.10 0.35
C VAL A 106 47.72 -20.87 -0.94
N GLU A 107 49.05 -20.89 -0.85
CA GLU A 107 49.93 -20.57 -1.97
C GLU A 107 49.77 -21.54 -3.14
N LYS A 108 49.57 -22.83 -2.85
CA LYS A 108 49.29 -23.84 -3.89
C LYS A 108 48.06 -23.48 -4.73
N PHE A 109 46.96 -23.04 -4.09
CA PHE A 109 45.74 -22.62 -4.80
C PHE A 109 45.99 -21.41 -5.71
N LEU A 110 46.71 -20.39 -5.22
CA LEU A 110 47.05 -19.22 -6.02
C LEU A 110 47.94 -19.57 -7.22
N ASN A 111 48.93 -20.46 -7.00
CA ASN A 111 49.83 -20.94 -8.04
C ASN A 111 49.08 -21.74 -9.11
N ASP A 112 48.18 -22.63 -8.70
CA ASP A 112 47.38 -23.43 -9.62
C ASP A 112 46.36 -22.57 -10.40
N ALA A 113 45.70 -21.61 -9.75
CA ALA A 113 44.78 -20.67 -10.39
C ALA A 113 45.49 -19.81 -11.45
N LYS A 114 46.70 -19.33 -11.16
CA LYS A 114 47.55 -18.62 -12.12
C LYS A 114 48.05 -19.54 -13.23
N ARG A 115 48.48 -20.77 -12.90
CA ARG A 115 49.06 -21.74 -13.84
C ARG A 115 48.04 -22.22 -14.88
N TYR A 116 46.81 -22.51 -14.46
CA TYR A 116 45.78 -23.12 -15.30
C TYR A 116 44.81 -22.12 -15.92
N TYR A 117 44.52 -21.01 -15.24
CA TYR A 117 43.47 -20.07 -15.64
C TYR A 117 43.96 -18.64 -15.87
N GLU A 118 45.27 -18.39 -15.71
CA GLU A 118 45.87 -17.05 -15.76
C GLU A 118 45.27 -16.08 -14.72
N ALA A 119 44.64 -16.63 -13.68
CA ALA A 119 43.93 -15.90 -12.65
C ALA A 119 44.88 -15.51 -11.51
N GLY A 120 45.54 -14.36 -11.64
CA GLY A 120 46.36 -13.80 -10.57
C GLY A 120 45.53 -13.24 -9.41
N LEU A 121 46.12 -13.24 -8.21
CA LEU A 121 45.55 -12.57 -7.02
C LEU A 121 45.89 -11.08 -7.01
N GLU A 122 44.86 -10.26 -6.91
CA GLU A 122 44.94 -8.85 -6.61
C GLU A 122 44.44 -8.61 -5.19
N LYS A 123 45.27 -7.95 -4.37
CA LYS A 123 44.93 -7.64 -2.98
C LYS A 123 44.10 -6.36 -2.93
N VAL A 124 42.97 -6.42 -2.23
CA VAL A 124 42.01 -5.31 -2.09
C VAL A 124 41.53 -5.22 -0.65
N ASP A 125 41.18 -4.01 -0.22
CA ASP A 125 40.64 -3.76 1.12
C ASP A 125 39.11 -3.84 1.11
N PHE A 126 38.55 -5.04 1.19
CA PHE A 126 37.12 -5.23 1.31
C PHE A 126 36.61 -4.80 2.68
N ILE A 127 37.39 -4.96 3.74
CA ILE A 127 36.98 -4.62 5.12
C ILE A 127 36.66 -3.13 5.26
N LYS A 128 37.54 -2.24 4.79
CA LYS A 128 37.37 -0.78 4.95
C LYS A 128 36.90 -0.07 3.69
N LYS A 129 37.11 -0.66 2.50
CA LYS A 129 36.88 -0.01 1.20
C LYS A 129 36.14 -0.90 0.20
N SER A 130 35.18 -1.68 0.65
CA SER A 130 34.37 -2.59 -0.20
C SER A 130 33.78 -1.93 -1.44
N ASP A 131 33.18 -0.74 -1.36
CA ASP A 131 32.58 -0.10 -2.54
C ASP A 131 33.65 0.42 -3.53
N ALA A 132 34.79 0.90 -3.05
CA ALA A 132 35.90 1.28 -3.92
C ALA A 132 36.48 0.05 -4.64
N ALA A 133 36.72 -1.05 -3.90
CA ALA A 133 37.15 -2.32 -4.47
C ALA A 133 36.16 -2.83 -5.55
N ARG A 134 34.86 -2.66 -5.32
CA ARG A 134 33.81 -3.01 -6.29
C ARG A 134 33.93 -2.21 -7.58
N VAL A 135 34.09 -0.89 -7.46
CA VAL A 135 34.27 0.01 -8.61
C VAL A 135 35.52 -0.37 -9.40
N ASP A 136 36.62 -0.69 -8.72
CA ASP A 136 37.87 -1.05 -9.37
C ASP A 136 37.78 -2.39 -10.10
N ILE A 137 37.12 -3.38 -9.49
CA ILE A 137 36.81 -4.66 -10.14
C ILE A 137 35.95 -4.44 -11.39
N ASN A 138 34.88 -3.65 -11.30
CA ASN A 138 34.02 -3.34 -12.44
C ASN A 138 34.76 -2.64 -13.58
N LYS A 139 35.57 -1.63 -13.26
CA LYS A 139 36.40 -0.92 -14.26
C LYS A 139 37.39 -1.87 -14.94
N TRP A 140 37.96 -2.82 -14.20
CA TRP A 140 38.85 -3.81 -14.79
C TRP A 140 38.12 -4.74 -15.76
N VAL A 141 36.94 -5.24 -15.39
CA VAL A 141 36.10 -6.07 -16.26
C VAL A 141 35.64 -5.29 -17.50
N GLU A 142 35.23 -4.04 -17.32
CA GLU A 142 34.83 -3.14 -18.40
C GLU A 142 35.94 -3.00 -19.44
N LYS A 143 37.17 -2.71 -18.98
CA LYS A 143 38.34 -2.61 -19.85
C LYS A 143 38.63 -3.92 -20.59
N LYS A 144 38.53 -5.06 -19.89
CA LYS A 144 38.79 -6.38 -20.49
C LYS A 144 37.73 -6.81 -21.51
N THR A 145 36.51 -6.27 -21.39
CA THR A 145 35.37 -6.65 -22.22
C THR A 145 35.02 -5.60 -23.28
N GLN A 146 35.97 -4.72 -23.62
CA GLN A 146 35.78 -3.66 -24.62
C GLN A 146 34.56 -2.77 -24.29
N GLU A 147 34.43 -2.43 -23.01
CA GLU A 147 33.35 -1.64 -22.43
C GLU A 147 31.94 -2.25 -22.58
N LYS A 148 31.85 -3.57 -22.82
CA LYS A 148 30.55 -4.24 -22.95
C LYS A 148 29.98 -4.72 -21.63
N ILE A 149 30.81 -5.02 -20.63
CA ILE A 149 30.37 -5.43 -19.29
C ILE A 149 30.87 -4.39 -18.28
N LYS A 150 30.00 -3.42 -17.93
CA LYS A 150 30.37 -2.28 -17.08
C LYS A 150 30.12 -2.51 -15.58
N ASP A 151 29.02 -3.20 -15.26
CA ASP A 151 28.54 -3.36 -13.88
C ASP A 151 28.43 -4.84 -13.47
N LEU A 152 29.51 -5.60 -13.63
CA LEU A 152 29.54 -7.03 -13.26
C LEU A 152 29.15 -7.23 -11.78
N LEU A 153 29.73 -6.41 -10.91
CA LEU A 153 29.46 -6.36 -9.48
C LEU A 153 28.53 -5.18 -9.17
N PRO A 154 27.22 -5.44 -8.94
CA PRO A 154 26.28 -4.38 -8.60
C PRO A 154 26.59 -3.81 -7.22
N ASN A 155 26.12 -2.58 -6.98
CA ASN A 155 26.21 -1.92 -5.68
C ASN A 155 25.80 -2.83 -4.50
N GLY A 156 26.70 -3.03 -3.52
CA GLY A 156 26.47 -3.90 -2.36
C GLY A 156 26.73 -5.40 -2.58
N SER A 157 27.24 -5.81 -3.75
CA SER A 157 27.61 -7.20 -4.03
C SER A 157 28.79 -7.70 -3.20
N ILE A 158 29.65 -6.80 -2.74
CA ILE A 158 30.80 -7.08 -1.86
C ILE A 158 30.75 -6.17 -0.63
N ASP A 159 31.25 -6.68 0.48
CA ASP A 159 31.15 -6.06 1.82
C ASP A 159 32.38 -6.39 2.68
N ALA A 160 32.37 -5.94 3.92
CA ALA A 160 33.48 -6.15 4.86
C ALA A 160 33.70 -7.61 5.27
N MET A 161 32.75 -8.51 4.99
CA MET A 161 32.89 -9.96 5.22
C MET A 161 33.43 -10.69 3.99
N THR A 162 33.51 -10.00 2.85
CA THR A 162 34.08 -10.57 1.63
C THR A 162 35.56 -10.85 1.84
N ARG A 163 35.97 -12.08 1.54
CA ARG A 163 37.38 -12.50 1.61
C ARG A 163 37.97 -12.72 0.24
N LEU A 164 37.22 -13.29 -0.68
CA LEU A 164 37.67 -13.60 -2.02
C LEU A 164 36.54 -13.34 -3.02
N VAL A 165 36.87 -12.69 -4.13
CA VAL A 165 35.99 -12.54 -5.30
C VAL A 165 36.71 -13.16 -6.50
N LEU A 166 36.10 -14.19 -7.08
CA LEU A 166 36.52 -14.76 -8.36
C LEU A 166 35.77 -14.07 -9.48
N VAL A 167 36.52 -13.45 -10.38
CA VAL A 167 35.98 -12.78 -11.56
C VAL A 167 36.28 -13.63 -12.79
N ASN A 168 35.23 -13.93 -13.55
CA ASN A 168 35.31 -14.53 -14.87
C ASN A 168 34.38 -13.75 -15.79
N ALA A 169 34.92 -13.23 -16.89
CA ALA A 169 34.14 -12.56 -17.92
C ALA A 169 34.67 -12.97 -19.29
N ILE A 170 33.77 -13.15 -20.25
CA ILE A 170 34.12 -13.49 -21.62
C ILE A 170 33.56 -12.46 -22.59
N TYR A 171 34.40 -12.03 -23.53
CA TYR A 171 34.03 -11.13 -24.62
C TYR A 171 34.38 -11.79 -25.95
N PHE A 172 33.44 -11.82 -26.89
CA PHE A 172 33.65 -12.32 -28.24
C PHE A 172 33.17 -11.32 -29.27
N LYS A 173 33.99 -11.07 -30.29
CA LYS A 173 33.66 -10.32 -31.51
C LYS A 173 34.30 -11.00 -32.71
N GLY A 174 33.48 -11.69 -33.49
CA GLY A 174 33.84 -12.28 -34.78
C GLY A 174 33.18 -11.55 -35.94
N ASN A 175 33.86 -11.51 -37.09
CA ASN A 175 33.24 -11.12 -38.36
C ASN A 175 32.72 -12.37 -39.06
N TRP A 176 31.51 -12.32 -39.61
CA TRP A 176 31.00 -13.39 -40.47
C TRP A 176 31.91 -13.60 -41.67
N LYS A 177 32.11 -14.87 -42.07
CA LYS A 177 32.81 -15.19 -43.32
C LYS A 177 32.04 -14.63 -44.51
N GLU A 178 30.74 -14.96 -44.59
CA GLU A 178 29.79 -14.33 -45.52
C GLU A 178 28.98 -13.28 -44.76
N LYS A 179 29.18 -12.00 -45.11
CA LYS A 179 28.58 -10.87 -44.38
C LYS A 179 27.21 -10.53 -44.94
N PHE A 180 26.25 -10.31 -44.04
CA PHE A 180 24.98 -9.67 -44.39
C PHE A 180 25.21 -8.24 -44.92
N PRO A 181 24.75 -7.91 -46.14
CA PRO A 181 24.78 -6.54 -46.64
C PRO A 181 23.90 -5.63 -45.79
N LYS A 182 24.37 -4.42 -45.48
CA LYS A 182 23.64 -3.50 -44.58
C LYS A 182 22.33 -3.03 -45.22
N GLU A 183 22.39 -2.77 -46.52
CA GLU A 183 21.31 -2.38 -47.40
C GLU A 183 20.24 -3.46 -47.58
N ALA A 184 20.58 -4.74 -47.37
CA ALA A 184 19.65 -5.86 -47.42
C ALA A 184 18.90 -6.06 -46.08
N THR A 185 19.12 -5.19 -45.09
CA THR A 185 18.39 -5.24 -43.82
C THR A 185 17.05 -4.50 -43.95
N THR A 186 15.96 -5.25 -43.96
CA THR A 186 14.60 -4.73 -44.17
C THR A 186 13.71 -4.99 -42.95
N ASP A 187 12.52 -4.38 -42.89
CA ASP A 187 11.52 -4.74 -41.89
C ASP A 187 10.89 -6.09 -42.26
N GLY A 188 10.90 -7.03 -41.31
CA GLY A 188 10.33 -8.37 -41.47
C GLY A 188 9.51 -8.78 -40.25
N GLN A 189 8.60 -9.74 -40.41
CA GLN A 189 7.79 -10.28 -39.32
C GLN A 189 8.45 -11.52 -38.73
N PHE A 190 8.83 -11.45 -37.45
CA PHE A 190 9.38 -12.58 -36.70
C PHE A 190 8.26 -13.28 -35.93
N LYS A 191 8.05 -14.58 -36.18
CA LYS A 191 7.01 -15.38 -35.52
C LYS A 191 7.42 -15.69 -34.07
N LEU A 192 6.60 -15.26 -33.12
CA LEU A 192 6.77 -15.59 -31.70
C LEU A 192 6.09 -16.91 -31.35
N ASN A 193 4.97 -17.20 -32.01
CA ASN A 193 4.20 -18.44 -31.94
C ASN A 193 3.35 -18.57 -33.21
N LYS A 194 2.48 -19.58 -33.27
CA LYS A 194 1.61 -19.85 -34.42
C LYS A 194 0.69 -18.67 -34.81
N THR A 195 0.34 -17.80 -33.86
CA THR A 195 -0.65 -16.72 -34.04
C THR A 195 -0.06 -15.31 -33.95
N GLN A 196 1.13 -15.15 -33.38
CA GLN A 196 1.74 -13.86 -33.08
C GLN A 196 3.05 -13.69 -33.82
N SER A 197 3.22 -12.52 -34.44
CA SER A 197 4.47 -12.08 -35.06
C SER A 197 4.81 -10.67 -34.60
N LYS A 198 6.09 -10.33 -34.60
CA LYS A 198 6.60 -9.00 -34.24
C LYS A 198 7.46 -8.43 -35.38
N PRO A 199 7.30 -7.15 -35.74
CA PRO A 199 8.19 -6.51 -36.69
C PRO A 199 9.60 -6.41 -36.10
N VAL A 200 10.59 -6.82 -36.89
CA VAL A 200 12.02 -6.76 -36.55
C VAL A 200 12.81 -6.33 -37.77
N LYS A 201 14.01 -5.77 -37.55
CA LYS A 201 14.98 -5.59 -38.64
C LYS A 201 15.56 -6.95 -39.00
N MET A 202 15.18 -7.45 -40.16
CA MET A 202 15.62 -8.74 -40.69
C MET A 202 16.82 -8.52 -41.61
N MET A 203 17.95 -9.13 -41.27
CA MET A 203 19.14 -9.15 -42.12
C MET A 203 18.97 -10.29 -43.13
N ASN A 204 19.08 -9.99 -44.42
CA ASN A 204 18.89 -10.97 -45.48
C ASN A 204 20.18 -11.16 -46.27
N GLN A 205 20.51 -12.40 -46.60
CA GLN A 205 21.55 -12.74 -47.56
C GLN A 205 21.29 -14.10 -48.20
N THR A 206 21.88 -14.33 -49.36
CA THR A 206 21.92 -15.64 -50.03
C THR A 206 23.38 -15.97 -50.30
N ALA A 207 23.84 -17.11 -49.81
CA ALA A 207 25.20 -17.61 -50.04
C ALA A 207 25.26 -19.12 -49.77
N GLU A 208 26.40 -19.75 -50.08
CA GLU A 208 26.64 -21.15 -49.74
C GLU A 208 26.98 -21.32 -48.25
N PHE A 209 26.19 -22.12 -47.55
CA PHE A 209 26.39 -22.47 -46.15
C PHE A 209 26.28 -23.99 -45.94
N PRO A 210 26.98 -24.57 -44.95
CA PRO A 210 26.65 -25.90 -44.46
C PRO A 210 25.23 -25.90 -43.88
N PHE A 211 24.37 -26.75 -44.44
CA PHE A 211 22.97 -26.86 -44.06
C PHE A 211 22.51 -28.32 -44.09
N ALA A 212 21.61 -28.68 -43.17
CA ALA A 212 20.98 -30.00 -43.13
C ALA A 212 19.52 -29.89 -42.67
N SER A 213 18.69 -30.81 -43.15
CA SER A 213 17.35 -31.04 -42.58
C SER A 213 17.41 -32.08 -41.48
N ILE A 214 16.55 -31.95 -40.48
CA ILE A 214 16.36 -32.87 -39.36
C ILE A 214 14.92 -33.40 -39.43
N PRO A 215 14.63 -34.42 -40.27
CA PRO A 215 13.27 -34.84 -40.57
C PRO A 215 12.50 -35.31 -39.33
N GLU A 216 13.15 -36.04 -38.44
CA GLU A 216 12.52 -36.58 -37.22
C GLU A 216 12.03 -35.47 -36.26
N MET A 217 12.59 -34.26 -36.38
CA MET A 217 12.21 -33.08 -35.61
C MET A 217 11.38 -32.07 -36.40
N ASN A 218 11.12 -32.30 -37.69
CA ASN A 218 10.60 -31.30 -38.63
C ASN A 218 11.34 -29.95 -38.48
N SER A 219 12.67 -30.02 -38.50
CA SER A 219 13.55 -28.87 -38.26
C SER A 219 14.68 -28.84 -39.29
N GLN A 220 15.44 -27.76 -39.29
CA GLN A 220 16.61 -27.55 -40.12
C GLN A 220 17.74 -26.96 -39.27
N VAL A 221 18.97 -27.16 -39.72
CA VAL A 221 20.17 -26.63 -39.07
C VAL A 221 21.07 -25.94 -40.09
N LEU A 222 21.55 -24.76 -39.72
CA LEU A 222 22.41 -23.91 -40.53
C LEU A 222 23.67 -23.58 -39.74
N GLU A 223 24.83 -23.71 -40.38
CA GLU A 223 26.10 -23.23 -39.85
C GLU A 223 26.50 -21.92 -40.53
N LEU A 224 26.77 -20.89 -39.73
CA LEU A 224 27.30 -19.60 -40.17
C LEU A 224 28.75 -19.43 -39.70
N PRO A 225 29.76 -19.71 -40.55
CA PRO A 225 31.16 -19.60 -40.16
C PRO A 225 31.59 -18.15 -39.95
N TYR A 226 32.43 -17.91 -38.95
CA TYR A 226 33.19 -16.67 -38.83
C TYR A 226 34.44 -16.71 -39.73
N VAL A 227 35.03 -15.54 -40.00
CA VAL A 227 36.32 -15.45 -40.71
C VAL A 227 37.35 -16.35 -40.00
N GLY A 228 38.16 -17.07 -40.77
CA GLY A 228 39.13 -18.05 -40.25
C GLY A 228 38.58 -19.44 -39.99
N LYS A 229 37.25 -19.66 -40.07
CA LYS A 229 36.58 -20.98 -39.97
C LYS A 229 36.81 -21.78 -38.66
N ASN A 230 37.48 -21.21 -37.67
CA ASN A 230 37.73 -21.85 -36.37
C ASN A 230 36.50 -21.80 -35.43
N LEU A 231 35.56 -20.89 -35.70
CA LEU A 231 34.33 -20.70 -34.94
C LEU A 231 33.17 -20.50 -35.91
N SER A 232 31.99 -20.98 -35.52
CA SER A 232 30.75 -20.83 -36.28
C SER A 232 29.57 -20.58 -35.34
N MET A 233 28.52 -19.92 -35.83
CA MET A 233 27.21 -19.90 -35.18
C MET A 233 26.35 -21.01 -35.78
N LEU A 234 25.81 -21.89 -34.93
CA LEU A 234 24.85 -22.91 -35.32
C LEU A 234 23.43 -22.42 -35.02
N ILE A 235 22.54 -22.51 -36.00
CA ILE A 235 21.12 -22.15 -35.88
C ILE A 235 20.31 -23.40 -36.15
N ILE A 236 19.57 -23.88 -35.15
CA ILE A 236 18.60 -24.97 -35.29
C ILE A 236 17.20 -24.33 -35.27
N LEU A 237 16.46 -24.50 -36.36
CA LEU A 237 15.20 -23.83 -36.61
C LEU A 237 14.11 -24.86 -36.92
N PRO A 238 12.97 -24.90 -36.22
CA PRO A 238 11.84 -25.71 -36.65
C PRO A 238 11.28 -25.17 -37.96
N ASN A 239 10.91 -26.06 -38.89
CA ASN A 239 10.34 -25.67 -40.19
C ASN A 239 9.00 -24.95 -40.01
N GLU A 240 8.23 -25.36 -38.99
CA GLU A 240 6.96 -24.75 -38.64
C GLU A 240 6.73 -24.73 -37.11
N ILE A 241 5.94 -23.76 -36.65
CA ILE A 241 5.47 -23.70 -35.25
C ILE A 241 4.22 -24.58 -35.13
N GLN A 242 4.43 -25.83 -34.72
CA GLN A 242 3.34 -26.82 -34.59
C GLN A 242 2.62 -26.75 -33.25
N ASP A 243 3.29 -26.30 -32.19
CA ASP A 243 2.71 -26.15 -30.85
C ASP A 243 2.07 -24.76 -30.63
N THR A 244 1.36 -24.58 -29.51
CA THR A 244 0.73 -23.31 -29.14
C THR A 244 1.71 -22.30 -28.53
N THR A 245 3.00 -22.64 -28.45
CA THR A 245 4.08 -21.84 -27.88
C THR A 245 5.09 -21.45 -28.97
N THR A 246 6.39 -21.66 -28.77
CA THR A 246 7.45 -21.21 -29.68
C THR A 246 7.78 -22.19 -30.80
N GLY A 247 7.23 -23.41 -30.79
CA GLY A 247 7.63 -24.51 -31.68
C GLY A 247 8.94 -25.20 -31.29
N LEU A 248 9.62 -24.71 -30.24
CA LEU A 248 10.93 -25.22 -29.82
C LEU A 248 10.86 -26.36 -28.80
N GLN A 249 9.69 -26.62 -28.19
CA GLN A 249 9.60 -27.57 -27.08
C GLN A 249 10.08 -28.98 -27.43
N LYS A 250 9.75 -29.44 -28.65
CA LYS A 250 10.18 -30.75 -29.14
C LYS A 250 11.71 -30.80 -29.27
N LEU A 251 12.30 -29.76 -29.86
CA LEU A 251 13.76 -29.60 -30.00
C LEU A 251 14.45 -29.54 -28.64
N GLU A 252 13.99 -28.69 -27.72
CA GLU A 252 14.61 -28.50 -26.40
C GLU A 252 14.60 -29.78 -25.55
N LYS A 253 13.52 -30.58 -25.65
CA LYS A 253 13.42 -31.88 -24.97
C LYS A 253 14.39 -32.91 -25.55
N ALA A 254 14.52 -32.98 -26.87
CA ALA A 254 15.38 -33.92 -27.58
C ALA A 254 16.87 -33.53 -27.56
N LEU A 255 17.19 -32.25 -27.30
CA LEU A 255 18.55 -31.74 -27.35
C LEU A 255 19.44 -32.40 -26.28
N THR A 256 20.37 -33.23 -26.72
CA THR A 256 21.47 -33.82 -25.94
C THR A 256 22.79 -33.60 -26.67
N TYR A 257 23.93 -33.89 -26.03
CA TYR A 257 25.23 -33.81 -26.69
C TYR A 257 25.27 -34.71 -27.94
N GLU A 258 24.80 -35.95 -27.82
CA GLU A 258 24.80 -36.94 -28.91
C GLU A 258 23.94 -36.45 -30.07
N LYS A 259 22.73 -35.94 -29.78
CA LYS A 259 21.84 -35.38 -30.80
C LYS A 259 22.42 -34.13 -31.46
N LEU A 260 23.05 -33.24 -30.70
CA LEU A 260 23.69 -32.05 -31.26
C LEU A 260 24.84 -32.44 -32.21
N MET A 261 25.68 -33.42 -31.82
CA MET A 261 26.76 -33.93 -32.67
C MET A 261 26.21 -34.67 -33.90
N GLU A 262 25.15 -35.46 -33.74
CA GLU A 262 24.46 -36.16 -34.83
C GLU A 262 23.89 -35.16 -35.85
N TRP A 263 23.22 -34.10 -35.39
CA TRP A 263 22.61 -33.08 -36.25
C TRP A 263 23.61 -32.14 -36.91
N THR A 264 24.86 -32.09 -36.42
CA THR A 264 25.90 -31.17 -36.93
C THR A 264 27.11 -31.90 -37.51
N ARG A 265 27.02 -33.23 -37.70
CA ARG A 265 28.14 -34.01 -38.24
C ARG A 265 28.45 -33.62 -39.70
N PRO A 266 29.72 -33.59 -40.10
CA PRO A 266 30.12 -33.18 -41.45
C PRO A 266 29.45 -33.98 -42.57
N GLU A 267 29.09 -35.24 -42.33
CA GLU A 267 28.51 -36.13 -43.35
C GLU A 267 27.09 -35.75 -43.77
N ILE A 268 26.36 -34.97 -42.97
CA ILE A 268 24.99 -34.52 -43.30
C ILE A 268 24.90 -33.01 -43.57
N MET A 269 25.90 -32.24 -43.11
CA MET A 269 25.97 -30.79 -43.31
C MET A 269 26.57 -30.48 -44.68
N HIS A 270 25.73 -30.43 -45.70
CA HIS A 270 26.17 -30.17 -47.08
C HIS A 270 26.24 -28.67 -47.37
N GLN A 271 27.27 -28.24 -48.10
CA GLN A 271 27.33 -26.90 -48.68
C GLN A 271 26.23 -26.76 -49.73
N GLN A 272 25.36 -25.78 -49.54
CA GLN A 272 24.30 -25.46 -50.49
C GLN A 272 23.96 -23.98 -50.38
N GLU A 273 23.41 -23.43 -51.47
CA GLU A 273 22.92 -22.06 -51.48
C GLU A 273 21.69 -21.95 -50.58
N VAL A 274 21.77 -21.12 -49.53
CA VAL A 274 20.68 -20.90 -48.57
C VAL A 274 20.37 -19.41 -48.49
N GLN A 275 19.10 -19.08 -48.64
CA GLN A 275 18.58 -17.75 -48.32
C GLN A 275 18.38 -17.64 -46.80
N VAL A 276 19.20 -16.81 -46.15
CA VAL A 276 19.19 -16.63 -44.70
C VAL A 276 18.54 -15.31 -44.36
N SER A 277 17.45 -15.37 -43.58
CA SER A 277 16.78 -14.21 -42.98
C SER A 277 16.94 -14.28 -41.46
N LEU A 278 17.79 -13.44 -40.89
CA LEU A 278 18.12 -13.46 -39.46
C LEU A 278 17.76 -12.12 -38.79
N PRO A 279 17.00 -12.10 -37.68
CA PRO A 279 16.70 -10.87 -37.00
C PRO A 279 17.98 -10.24 -36.45
N ARG A 280 18.10 -8.92 -36.54
CA ARG A 280 19.15 -8.18 -35.85
C ARG A 280 18.75 -8.03 -34.38
N PHE A 281 19.50 -8.66 -33.48
CA PHE A 281 19.20 -8.66 -32.04
C PHE A 281 20.35 -8.15 -31.17
N LYS A 282 19.99 -7.60 -30.02
CA LYS A 282 20.87 -7.36 -28.87
C LYS A 282 20.20 -8.01 -27.66
N MET A 283 20.97 -8.77 -26.88
CA MET A 283 20.44 -9.48 -25.71
C MET A 283 21.35 -9.27 -24.51
N GLU A 284 20.74 -9.06 -23.35
CA GLU A 284 21.41 -8.96 -22.05
C GLU A 284 20.60 -9.78 -21.04
N GLN A 285 21.29 -10.70 -20.34
CA GLN A 285 20.66 -11.64 -19.42
C GLN A 285 21.53 -11.84 -18.18
N THR A 286 20.86 -12.16 -17.07
CA THR A 286 21.48 -12.42 -15.77
C THR A 286 20.76 -13.60 -15.13
N TYR A 287 21.52 -14.58 -14.64
CA TYR A 287 20.98 -15.78 -14.01
C TYR A 287 21.50 -15.88 -12.58
N ASP A 288 20.61 -16.24 -11.65
CA ASP A 288 21.05 -16.71 -10.33
C ASP A 288 21.53 -18.16 -10.46
N MET A 289 22.84 -18.33 -10.35
CA MET A 289 23.47 -19.63 -10.50
C MET A 289 23.40 -20.47 -9.24
N LYS A 290 23.14 -19.91 -8.06
CA LYS A 290 23.17 -20.68 -6.81
C LYS A 290 22.14 -21.81 -6.82
N ASP A 291 20.87 -21.46 -6.97
CA ASP A 291 19.78 -22.45 -6.94
C ASP A 291 19.85 -23.39 -8.15
N LEU A 292 20.30 -22.88 -9.30
CA LEU A 292 20.56 -23.70 -10.48
C LEU A 292 21.62 -24.76 -10.20
N LEU A 293 22.75 -24.40 -9.58
CA LEU A 293 23.84 -25.32 -9.27
C LEU A 293 23.47 -26.29 -8.13
N ILE A 294 22.72 -25.84 -7.12
CA ILE A 294 22.13 -26.73 -6.11
C ILE A 294 21.23 -27.76 -6.78
N SER A 295 20.35 -27.34 -7.70
CA SER A 295 19.49 -28.26 -8.46
C SER A 295 20.26 -29.25 -9.36
N MET A 296 21.51 -28.92 -9.67
CA MET A 296 22.44 -29.78 -10.42
C MET A 296 23.26 -30.71 -9.51
N GLY A 297 23.09 -30.63 -8.19
CA GLY A 297 23.74 -31.48 -7.18
C GLY A 297 25.02 -30.89 -6.57
N MET A 298 25.25 -29.58 -6.71
CA MET A 298 26.35 -28.87 -6.06
C MET A 298 25.81 -28.11 -4.84
N GLU A 299 25.46 -28.85 -3.79
CA GLU A 299 24.85 -28.31 -2.57
C GLU A 299 25.89 -27.87 -1.55
N ASP A 300 26.91 -28.71 -1.30
CA ASP A 300 27.88 -28.53 -0.22
C ASP A 300 28.69 -27.25 -0.36
N VAL A 301 29.00 -26.82 -1.59
CA VAL A 301 29.77 -25.59 -1.84
C VAL A 301 29.06 -24.33 -1.33
N PHE A 302 27.74 -24.42 -1.15
CA PHE A 302 26.94 -23.34 -0.59
C PHE A 302 26.57 -23.60 0.88
N ASP A 303 26.57 -24.84 1.38
CA ASP A 303 26.17 -25.16 2.76
C ASP A 303 27.28 -24.87 3.79
N LEU A 304 27.04 -23.92 4.72
CA LEU A 304 28.00 -23.50 5.76
C LEU A 304 28.51 -24.64 6.65
N GLN A 305 27.78 -25.74 6.81
CA GLN A 305 28.16 -26.87 7.66
C GLN A 305 28.87 -28.00 6.89
N LYS A 306 28.70 -28.04 5.55
CA LYS A 306 29.26 -29.11 4.70
C LYS A 306 30.39 -28.62 3.79
N VAL A 307 30.45 -27.32 3.54
CA VAL A 307 31.44 -26.70 2.66
C VAL A 307 32.85 -26.94 3.17
N ASN A 308 33.71 -27.42 2.27
CA ASN A 308 35.12 -27.58 2.53
C ASN A 308 35.93 -26.91 1.43
N LEU A 309 36.33 -25.66 1.70
CA LEU A 309 37.22 -24.85 0.87
C LEU A 309 38.59 -24.61 1.55
N SER A 310 38.98 -25.52 2.45
CA SER A 310 40.28 -25.51 3.16
C SER A 310 41.48 -25.42 2.21
N GLY A 311 41.34 -25.87 0.96
CA GLY A 311 42.37 -25.74 -0.06
C GLY A 311 42.62 -24.30 -0.53
N MET A 312 41.72 -23.34 -0.24
CA MET A 312 41.87 -21.93 -0.63
C MET A 312 42.48 -21.06 0.47
N SER A 313 42.26 -21.41 1.74
CA SER A 313 42.56 -20.56 2.89
C SER A 313 43.09 -21.39 4.04
N LEU A 314 44.09 -20.84 4.75
CA LEU A 314 44.65 -21.46 5.95
C LEU A 314 43.70 -21.38 7.16
N ASN A 315 42.71 -20.49 7.10
CA ASN A 315 41.63 -20.38 8.08
C ASN A 315 40.35 -20.99 7.50
N ASP A 316 39.78 -22.00 8.16
CA ASP A 316 38.79 -22.95 7.62
C ASP A 316 37.35 -22.42 7.47
N ASN A 317 37.20 -21.12 7.17
CA ASN A 317 35.93 -20.39 7.28
C ASN A 317 35.43 -19.80 5.94
N LEU A 318 35.96 -20.27 4.80
CA LEU A 318 35.51 -19.79 3.48
C LEU A 318 34.27 -20.55 3.01
N VAL A 319 33.25 -19.80 2.62
CA VAL A 319 32.02 -20.32 2.00
C VAL A 319 31.69 -19.52 0.75
N VAL A 320 31.18 -20.17 -0.29
CA VAL A 320 30.68 -19.45 -1.47
C VAL A 320 29.37 -18.78 -1.12
N SER A 321 29.43 -17.49 -0.80
CA SER A 321 28.26 -16.73 -0.37
C SER A 321 27.43 -16.17 -1.53
N LYS A 322 28.02 -16.00 -2.73
CA LYS A 322 27.39 -15.32 -3.87
C LYS A 322 27.84 -15.87 -5.24
N LEU A 323 26.90 -16.37 -6.04
CA LEU A 323 26.94 -16.24 -7.49
C LEU A 323 25.81 -15.26 -7.83
N VAL A 324 26.12 -14.17 -8.54
CA VAL A 324 25.21 -13.00 -8.70
C VAL A 324 23.83 -13.46 -9.18
N LYS A 325 22.70 -13.16 -8.51
CA LYS A 325 22.31 -11.92 -7.82
C LYS A 325 21.59 -12.20 -6.50
N MET A 326 21.94 -11.44 -5.45
CA MET A 326 21.08 -11.17 -4.29
C MET A 326 19.70 -10.68 -4.77
N GLU A 327 18.62 -10.96 -4.05
CA GLU A 327 17.40 -10.16 -4.24
C GLU A 327 17.75 -8.71 -3.88
N PRO A 328 17.74 -7.75 -4.83
CA PRO A 328 18.00 -6.37 -4.49
C PRO A 328 16.87 -5.87 -3.58
N LEU A 329 17.18 -4.98 -2.65
CA LEU A 329 16.17 -4.29 -1.81
C LEU A 329 14.97 -3.78 -2.63
N SER A 330 15.19 -3.35 -3.87
CA SER A 330 14.13 -2.93 -4.79
C SER A 330 13.15 -4.06 -5.15
N ALA A 331 13.63 -5.29 -5.33
CA ALA A 331 12.80 -6.47 -5.59
C ALA A 331 11.97 -6.81 -4.36
N ALA A 332 12.59 -6.96 -3.19
CA ALA A 332 11.89 -7.25 -1.93
C ALA A 332 10.86 -6.17 -1.60
N ASN A 333 11.21 -4.89 -1.72
CA ASN A 333 10.29 -3.77 -1.48
C ASN A 333 9.13 -3.73 -2.48
N THR A 334 9.37 -4.09 -3.75
CA THR A 334 8.32 -4.16 -4.76
C THR A 334 7.41 -5.38 -4.54
N GLN A 335 7.97 -6.54 -4.17
CA GLN A 335 7.19 -7.72 -3.82
C GLN A 335 6.30 -7.44 -2.60
N PHE A 336 6.87 -6.91 -1.52
CA PHE A 336 6.11 -6.45 -0.35
C PHE A 336 5.01 -5.45 -0.75
N SER A 337 5.33 -4.46 -1.59
CA SER A 337 4.36 -3.50 -2.12
C SER A 337 3.18 -4.19 -2.79
N LEU A 338 3.43 -5.15 -3.68
CA LEU A 338 2.40 -5.81 -4.47
C LEU A 338 1.56 -6.77 -3.63
N SER A 339 2.18 -7.49 -2.68
CA SER A 339 1.43 -8.29 -1.72
C SER A 339 0.54 -7.43 -0.81
N LEU A 340 1.03 -6.27 -0.36
CA LEU A 340 0.23 -5.33 0.40
C LEU A 340 -0.90 -4.72 -0.47
N PHE A 341 -0.62 -4.41 -1.73
CA PHE A 341 -1.62 -3.95 -2.70
C PHE A 341 -2.76 -4.96 -2.81
N GLU A 342 -2.43 -6.24 -3.01
CA GLU A 342 -3.42 -7.33 -3.13
C GLU A 342 -4.30 -7.43 -1.88
N LYS A 343 -3.72 -7.34 -0.68
CA LYS A 343 -4.48 -7.38 0.58
C LYS A 343 -5.39 -6.16 0.77
N ILE A 344 -4.97 -4.99 0.28
CA ILE A 344 -5.78 -3.76 0.31
C ILE A 344 -6.92 -3.83 -0.72
N SER A 345 -6.61 -4.25 -1.96
CA SER A 345 -7.52 -4.26 -3.10
C SER A 345 -8.54 -5.41 -3.05
N GLY A 346 -8.18 -6.56 -2.47
CA GLY A 346 -9.04 -7.74 -2.37
C GLY A 346 -10.35 -7.54 -1.60
N LYS A 347 -10.51 -6.41 -0.89
CA LYS A 347 -11.74 -6.04 -0.17
C LYS A 347 -12.72 -5.19 -1.00
N ASN A 348 -12.28 -4.53 -2.09
CA ASN A 348 -13.15 -3.78 -3.01
C ASN A 348 -12.40 -3.36 -4.31
N ALA A 349 -12.70 -4.01 -5.44
CA ALA A 349 -12.02 -3.80 -6.73
C ALA A 349 -12.26 -2.43 -7.41
N SER A 350 -13.10 -1.56 -6.83
CA SER A 350 -13.44 -0.23 -7.39
C SER A 350 -12.82 0.95 -6.63
N ARG A 351 -12.02 0.69 -5.58
CA ARG A 351 -11.48 1.74 -4.71
C ARG A 351 -10.10 2.22 -5.18
N ASN A 352 -9.87 3.53 -5.14
CA ASN A 352 -8.53 4.10 -5.31
C ASN A 352 -7.60 3.67 -4.16
N VAL A 353 -6.40 3.20 -4.51
CA VAL A 353 -5.36 2.79 -3.57
C VAL A 353 -4.13 3.67 -3.76
N PHE A 354 -3.61 4.23 -2.67
CA PHE A 354 -2.42 5.10 -2.70
C PHE A 354 -1.64 5.00 -1.39
N TYR A 355 -0.39 4.55 -1.46
CA TYR A 355 0.52 4.46 -0.32
C TYR A 355 1.97 4.49 -0.80
N SER A 356 2.92 4.68 0.12
CA SER A 356 4.35 4.58 -0.16
C SER A 356 4.92 3.28 0.42
N PRO A 357 5.29 2.30 -0.42
CA PRO A 357 5.86 1.04 0.06
C PRO A 357 7.19 1.24 0.77
N LEU A 358 8.04 2.13 0.25
CA LEU A 358 9.35 2.46 0.82
C LEU A 358 9.24 3.04 2.23
N SER A 359 8.26 3.90 2.47
CA SER A 359 7.98 4.49 3.79
C SER A 359 7.55 3.40 4.80
N ILE A 360 6.63 2.52 4.40
CA ILE A 360 6.15 1.44 5.26
C ILE A 360 7.25 0.41 5.54
N SER A 361 7.97 -0.03 4.50
CA SER A 361 9.02 -1.05 4.63
C SER A 361 10.20 -0.54 5.45
N SER A 362 10.61 0.73 5.28
CA SER A 362 11.66 1.33 6.13
C SER A 362 11.24 1.46 7.59
N ALA A 363 9.97 1.79 7.87
CA ALA A 363 9.46 1.83 9.24
C ALA A 363 9.50 0.44 9.91
N LEU A 364 9.03 -0.59 9.21
CA LEU A 364 9.05 -1.96 9.71
C LEU A 364 10.47 -2.52 9.83
N ALA A 365 11.36 -2.19 8.89
CA ALA A 365 12.75 -2.60 8.95
C ALA A 365 13.53 -1.85 10.05
N MET A 366 13.12 -0.64 10.47
CA MET A 366 13.64 -0.03 11.69
C MET A 366 13.19 -0.79 12.95
N VAL A 367 11.93 -1.28 12.97
CA VAL A 367 11.45 -2.10 14.09
C VAL A 367 12.18 -3.47 14.11
N SER A 368 12.53 -4.04 12.97
CA SER A 368 13.22 -5.34 12.94
C SER A 368 14.63 -5.30 13.55
N LEU A 369 15.30 -4.14 13.61
CA LEU A 369 16.63 -3.98 14.26
C LEU A 369 16.66 -4.50 15.70
N GLY A 370 15.54 -4.39 16.41
CA GLY A 370 15.42 -4.84 17.79
C GLY A 370 14.59 -6.10 17.98
N ALA A 371 14.03 -6.65 16.89
CA ALA A 371 13.32 -7.93 16.92
C ALA A 371 14.31 -9.10 16.95
N LYS A 372 13.96 -10.18 17.65
CA LYS A 372 14.75 -11.42 17.71
C LYS A 372 13.87 -12.65 17.56
N GLY A 373 14.49 -13.80 17.27
CA GLY A 373 13.80 -15.09 17.11
C GLY A 373 12.69 -15.08 16.05
N ASN A 374 11.56 -15.71 16.36
CA ASN A 374 10.43 -15.84 15.44
C ASN A 374 9.80 -14.49 15.06
N THR A 375 9.83 -13.50 15.98
CA THR A 375 9.36 -12.14 15.68
C THR A 375 10.16 -11.52 14.54
N ALA A 376 11.49 -11.62 14.57
CA ALA A 376 12.34 -11.14 13.47
C ALA A 376 12.07 -11.92 12.18
N ALA A 377 12.01 -13.26 12.25
CA ALA A 377 11.77 -14.12 11.09
C ALA A 377 10.46 -13.76 10.36
N GLN A 378 9.36 -13.55 11.10
CA GLN A 378 8.08 -13.13 10.53
C GLN A 378 8.17 -11.74 9.87
N MET A 379 8.84 -10.79 10.52
CA MET A 379 8.97 -9.43 9.99
C MET A 379 9.75 -9.39 8.68
N PHE A 380 10.89 -10.07 8.63
CA PHE A 380 11.71 -10.14 7.41
C PHE A 380 10.98 -10.88 6.28
N LYS A 381 10.30 -11.99 6.60
CA LYS A 381 9.48 -12.73 5.62
C LYS A 381 8.41 -11.85 4.97
N VAL A 382 7.66 -11.08 5.78
CA VAL A 382 6.64 -10.17 5.25
C VAL A 382 7.23 -9.05 4.41
N LEU A 383 8.42 -8.55 4.76
CA LEU A 383 9.14 -7.55 3.98
C LEU A 383 9.76 -8.09 2.68
N GLY A 384 9.56 -9.38 2.36
CA GLY A 384 10.11 -10.02 1.17
C GLY A 384 11.56 -10.49 1.34
N PHE A 385 12.05 -10.61 2.57
CA PHE A 385 13.37 -11.15 2.89
C PHE A 385 13.25 -12.55 3.51
N ASN A 386 14.05 -13.51 3.05
CA ASN A 386 14.11 -14.83 3.68
C ASN A 386 14.76 -14.76 5.09
N ASN A 387 14.44 -15.72 5.96
CA ASN A 387 14.75 -15.67 7.41
C ASN A 387 16.24 -15.36 7.73
N PRO A 388 16.57 -14.16 8.24
CA PRO A 388 17.96 -13.74 8.40
C PRO A 388 18.63 -14.24 9.69
N ALA A 389 17.91 -14.97 10.56
CA ALA A 389 18.49 -15.63 11.74
C ALA A 389 19.27 -16.92 11.38
N GLN A 390 18.96 -17.51 10.22
CA GLN A 390 19.70 -18.62 9.61
C GLN A 390 19.73 -18.36 8.10
N PRO A 391 20.50 -17.35 7.64
CA PRO A 391 20.49 -16.95 6.26
C PRO A 391 21.05 -18.10 5.43
N GLY A 392 20.24 -18.58 4.48
CA GLY A 392 20.72 -19.47 3.46
C GLY A 392 21.79 -18.76 2.61
N PRO A 393 22.63 -19.48 1.86
CA PRO A 393 23.66 -18.88 1.02
C PRO A 393 22.97 -17.96 0.00
N GLY A 394 23.50 -16.77 -0.32
CA GLY A 394 22.84 -15.81 -1.22
C GLY A 394 21.70 -14.96 -0.61
N GLN A 395 21.30 -15.21 0.65
CA GLN A 395 20.33 -14.38 1.36
C GLN A 395 21.02 -13.23 2.08
N MET A 396 20.34 -12.07 2.15
CA MET A 396 20.86 -10.90 2.85
C MET A 396 20.87 -11.14 4.36
N THR A 397 22.01 -10.87 5.01
CA THR A 397 22.06 -10.79 6.48
C THR A 397 21.22 -9.60 6.96
N GLU A 398 20.77 -9.66 8.23
CA GLU A 398 20.06 -8.55 8.87
C GLU A 398 20.79 -7.21 8.67
N GLU A 399 22.12 -7.19 8.84
CA GLU A 399 22.94 -5.99 8.64
C GLU A 399 22.98 -5.52 7.18
N GLN A 400 23.11 -6.44 6.20
CA GLN A 400 23.11 -6.09 4.77
C GLN A 400 21.77 -5.49 4.31
N ILE A 401 20.65 -5.97 4.87
CA ILE A 401 19.31 -5.42 4.60
C ILE A 401 19.28 -3.95 5.04
N HIS A 402 19.71 -3.67 6.27
CA HIS A 402 19.72 -2.32 6.83
C HIS A 402 20.71 -1.38 6.13
N CYS A 403 21.88 -1.87 5.74
CA CYS A 403 22.83 -1.13 4.90
C CYS A 403 22.23 -0.76 3.54
N SER A 404 21.44 -1.64 2.95
CA SER A 404 20.79 -1.40 1.66
C SER A 404 19.72 -0.31 1.75
N PHE A 405 18.95 -0.26 2.85
CA PHE A 405 18.03 0.84 3.11
C PHE A 405 18.80 2.16 3.23
N ASN A 406 19.89 2.20 3.98
CA ASN A 406 20.73 3.38 4.10
C ASN A 406 21.26 3.89 2.76
N LYS A 407 21.78 2.98 1.92
CA LYS A 407 22.28 3.32 0.58
C LYS A 407 21.16 3.86 -0.31
N LEU A 408 19.99 3.24 -0.31
CA LEU A 408 18.84 3.74 -1.08
C LEU A 408 18.42 5.14 -0.60
N MET A 409 18.38 5.37 0.71
CA MET A 409 17.97 6.66 1.25
C MET A 409 18.96 7.78 0.95
N SER A 410 20.26 7.51 1.06
CA SER A 410 21.31 8.48 0.73
C SER A 410 21.31 8.84 -0.76
N GLU A 411 21.07 7.87 -1.66
CA GLU A 411 20.92 8.10 -3.10
C GLU A 411 19.70 8.98 -3.42
N LEU A 412 18.55 8.70 -2.78
CA LEU A 412 17.31 9.44 -2.99
C LEU A 412 17.36 10.90 -2.48
N ASN A 413 18.16 11.16 -1.45
CA ASN A 413 18.31 12.47 -0.80
C ASN A 413 19.60 13.22 -1.23
N LYS A 414 20.27 12.84 -2.32
CA LYS A 414 21.50 13.48 -2.78
C LYS A 414 21.33 15.01 -2.97
N PRO A 415 22.24 15.84 -2.43
CA PRO A 415 22.23 17.28 -2.70
C PRO A 415 22.30 17.57 -4.21
N GLY A 416 21.51 18.53 -4.69
CA GLY A 416 21.53 18.97 -6.09
C GLY A 416 20.53 18.27 -7.03
N VAL A 417 19.73 17.33 -6.54
CA VAL A 417 18.63 16.76 -7.33
C VAL A 417 17.50 17.79 -7.53
N PRO A 418 16.88 17.89 -8.73
CA PRO A 418 15.91 18.94 -9.08
C PRO A 418 14.48 18.66 -8.58
N TYR A 419 14.34 17.83 -7.55
CA TYR A 419 13.07 17.51 -6.88
C TYR A 419 13.25 17.57 -5.36
N ALA A 420 12.17 17.83 -4.63
CA ALA A 420 12.17 17.75 -3.18
C ALA A 420 11.66 16.38 -2.76
N LEU A 421 12.56 15.50 -2.34
CA LEU A 421 12.24 14.23 -1.69
C LEU A 421 12.81 14.28 -0.26
N SER A 422 11.97 13.99 0.72
CA SER A 422 12.35 13.99 2.13
C SER A 422 11.72 12.80 2.82
N LEU A 423 12.55 11.83 3.21
CA LEU A 423 12.17 10.80 4.18
C LEU A 423 12.61 11.25 5.58
N ALA A 424 11.64 11.35 6.48
CA ALA A 424 11.85 11.79 7.84
C ALA A 424 11.66 10.62 8.79
N ASN A 425 12.76 10.07 9.29
CA ASN A 425 12.78 9.05 10.33
C ASN A 425 13.19 9.67 11.66
N ARG A 426 12.53 9.27 12.75
CA ARG A 426 12.94 9.65 14.11
C ARG A 426 12.40 8.68 15.15
N LEU A 427 13.20 8.45 16.19
CA LEU A 427 12.78 7.74 17.38
C LEU A 427 12.42 8.76 18.46
N TYR A 428 11.26 8.60 19.09
CA TYR A 428 10.90 9.37 20.28
C TYR A 428 10.77 8.38 21.43
N GLY A 429 11.66 8.46 22.41
CA GLY A 429 11.71 7.54 23.54
C GLY A 429 11.37 8.21 24.86
N GLU A 430 10.72 7.48 25.75
CA GLU A 430 10.48 7.90 27.13
C GLU A 430 11.81 8.23 27.81
N GLN A 431 11.92 9.45 28.35
CA GLN A 431 13.16 10.00 28.91
C GLN A 431 13.75 9.16 30.04
N SER A 432 12.88 8.51 30.83
CA SER A 432 13.24 7.68 31.97
C SER A 432 13.51 6.22 31.61
N TYR A 433 13.25 5.82 30.37
CA TYR A 433 13.37 4.43 29.93
C TYR A 433 14.72 4.17 29.27
N GLN A 434 15.37 3.07 29.64
CA GLN A 434 16.66 2.68 29.06
C GLN A 434 16.46 1.77 27.84
N PHE A 435 16.91 2.24 26.68
CA PHE A 435 16.94 1.48 25.44
C PHE A 435 18.31 0.84 25.24
N VAL A 436 18.35 -0.29 24.53
CA VAL A 436 19.61 -0.94 24.14
C VAL A 436 20.39 -0.01 23.22
N GLU A 437 21.63 0.30 23.60
CA GLU A 437 22.47 1.27 22.90
C GLU A 437 22.77 0.86 21.46
N LYS A 438 23.02 -0.44 21.24
CA LYS A 438 23.22 -1.00 19.89
C LYS A 438 22.05 -0.68 18.96
N PHE A 439 20.80 -0.81 19.43
CA PHE A 439 19.62 -0.49 18.63
C PHE A 439 19.55 0.99 18.25
N LEU A 440 19.85 1.90 19.18
CA LEU A 440 19.87 3.33 18.89
C LEU A 440 20.97 3.70 17.90
N ASN A 441 22.16 3.10 18.05
CA ASN A 441 23.28 3.30 17.15
C ASN A 441 22.97 2.79 15.74
N ASP A 442 22.37 1.61 15.61
CA ASP A 442 21.99 1.03 14.33
C ASP A 442 20.84 1.82 13.67
N ALA A 443 19.84 2.27 14.44
CA ALA A 443 18.75 3.09 13.92
C ALA A 443 19.25 4.45 13.39
N LYS A 444 20.19 5.09 14.10
CA LYS A 444 20.87 6.30 13.64
C LYS A 444 21.74 6.02 12.41
N ARG A 445 22.55 4.96 12.44
CA ARG A 445 23.48 4.59 11.37
C ARG A 445 22.76 4.28 10.07
N TYR A 446 21.71 3.47 10.10
CA TYR A 446 21.07 2.96 8.90
C TYR A 446 19.90 3.82 8.39
N TYR A 447 19.18 4.50 9.28
CA TYR A 447 17.95 5.20 8.92
C TYR A 447 17.96 6.69 9.26
N GLU A 448 19.07 7.21 9.76
CA GLU A 448 19.20 8.59 10.26
C GLU A 448 18.16 8.89 11.38
N ALA A 449 17.69 7.84 12.06
CA ALA A 449 16.63 7.91 13.05
C ALA A 449 17.23 8.13 14.43
N GLU A 450 17.52 9.38 14.77
CA GLU A 450 18.03 9.71 16.11
C GLU A 450 16.94 9.61 17.19
N LEU A 451 17.37 9.28 18.42
CA LEU A 451 16.51 9.29 19.59
C LEU A 451 16.31 10.71 20.13
N LYS A 452 15.08 11.22 20.08
CA LYS A 452 14.65 12.36 20.89
C LYS A 452 14.01 11.83 22.17
N LYS A 453 14.61 12.14 23.32
CA LYS A 453 14.00 11.86 24.62
C LYS A 453 12.81 12.79 24.85
N VAL A 454 11.69 12.22 25.27
CA VAL A 454 10.45 12.93 25.58
C VAL A 454 9.82 12.33 26.83
N ASP A 455 9.01 13.12 27.53
CA ASP A 455 8.31 12.68 28.73
C ASP A 455 6.92 12.18 28.35
N PHE A 456 6.79 10.91 27.96
CA PHE A 456 5.50 10.28 27.70
C PHE A 456 4.73 10.03 29.00
N ILE A 457 5.41 9.74 30.10
CA ILE A 457 4.77 9.42 31.39
C ILE A 457 4.00 10.63 31.93
N LYS A 458 4.62 11.82 31.99
CA LYS A 458 4.00 13.03 32.58
C LYS A 458 3.50 14.02 31.53
N LYS A 459 4.05 14.02 30.30
CA LYS A 459 3.75 15.04 29.27
C LYS A 459 3.46 14.43 27.89
N SER A 460 2.71 13.31 27.85
CA SER A 460 2.35 12.61 26.61
C SER A 460 1.75 13.51 25.54
N ASP A 461 0.81 14.41 25.85
CA ASP A 461 0.21 15.28 24.82
C ASP A 461 1.20 16.33 24.28
N ALA A 462 2.07 16.89 25.13
CA ALA A 462 3.11 17.80 24.67
C ALA A 462 4.11 17.07 23.75
N ALA A 463 4.50 15.84 24.11
CA ALA A 463 5.33 14.99 23.25
C ALA A 463 4.65 14.71 21.90
N ARG A 464 3.32 14.50 21.88
CA ARG A 464 2.53 14.27 20.67
C ARG A 464 2.54 15.50 19.76
N VAL A 465 2.25 16.67 20.33
CA VAL A 465 2.28 17.95 19.61
C VAL A 465 3.66 18.21 19.02
N ASP A 466 4.72 17.94 19.78
CA ASP A 466 6.11 18.05 19.33
C ASP A 466 6.42 17.12 18.16
N ILE A 467 5.93 15.88 18.21
CA ILE A 467 6.08 14.91 17.11
C ILE A 467 5.34 15.42 15.86
N ASN A 468 4.08 15.83 15.99
CA ASN A 468 3.27 16.33 14.88
C ASN A 468 3.89 17.58 14.25
N LYS A 469 4.30 18.56 15.04
CA LYS A 469 4.99 19.77 14.55
C LYS A 469 6.27 19.42 13.78
N TRP A 470 7.02 18.42 14.25
CA TRP A 470 8.22 17.98 13.55
C TRP A 470 7.89 17.33 12.21
N VAL A 471 6.88 16.45 12.15
CA VAL A 471 6.41 15.82 10.90
C VAL A 471 5.85 16.86 9.92
N GLU A 472 5.06 17.80 10.43
CA GLU A 472 4.50 18.90 9.64
C GLU A 472 5.60 19.71 8.96
N LYS A 473 6.63 20.10 9.71
CA LYS A 473 7.80 20.80 9.17
C LYS A 473 8.53 19.96 8.12
N LYS A 474 8.74 18.67 8.40
CA LYS A 474 9.46 17.76 7.48
C LYS A 474 8.69 17.44 6.20
N THR A 475 7.37 17.58 6.22
CA THR A 475 6.49 17.25 5.10
C THR A 475 5.96 18.48 4.37
N GLN A 476 6.57 19.64 4.57
CA GLN A 476 6.14 20.91 3.94
C GLN A 476 4.66 21.19 4.20
N GLU A 477 4.25 20.98 5.46
CA GLU A 477 2.89 21.14 5.97
C GLU A 477 1.83 20.24 5.31
N LYS A 478 2.24 19.17 4.63
CA LYS A 478 1.29 18.23 4.01
C LYS A 478 0.75 17.19 4.99
N ILE A 479 1.51 16.86 6.04
CA ILE A 479 1.09 15.93 7.09
C ILE A 479 1.16 16.66 8.43
N LYS A 480 0.02 17.18 8.91
CA LYS A 480 -0.04 18.01 10.13
C LYS A 480 -0.36 17.20 11.41
N ASP A 481 -1.27 16.24 11.31
CA ASP A 481 -1.80 15.48 12.45
C ASP A 481 -1.47 13.99 12.35
N LEU A 482 -0.18 13.63 12.19
CA LEU A 482 0.25 12.23 12.06
C LEU A 482 -0.18 11.38 13.28
N LEU A 483 0.05 11.91 14.48
CA LEU A 483 -0.36 11.34 15.75
C LEU A 483 -1.64 12.05 16.23
N PRO A 484 -2.82 11.44 16.11
CA PRO A 484 -4.06 11.99 16.66
C PRO A 484 -4.01 12.00 18.18
N ASN A 485 -4.81 12.86 18.79
CA ASN A 485 -4.97 12.92 20.25
C ASN A 485 -5.29 11.52 20.80
N GLY A 486 -4.45 11.02 21.72
CA GLY A 486 -4.57 9.70 22.36
C GLY A 486 -3.83 8.55 21.70
N SER A 487 -3.10 8.85 20.62
CA SER A 487 -2.21 7.86 20.00
C SER A 487 -1.05 7.46 20.91
N ILE A 488 -0.64 8.35 21.82
CA ILE A 488 0.41 8.13 22.81
C ILE A 488 -0.09 8.45 24.21
N ASP A 489 0.38 7.68 25.18
CA ASP A 489 -0.09 7.64 26.57
C ASP A 489 1.07 7.38 27.54
N ALA A 490 0.79 7.36 28.86
CA ALA A 490 1.83 7.14 29.88
C ALA A 490 2.47 5.74 29.86
N MET A 491 1.88 4.78 29.13
CA MET A 491 2.45 3.46 28.91
C MET A 491 3.35 3.42 27.67
N THR A 492 3.30 4.45 26.85
CA THR A 492 4.15 4.59 25.67
C THR A 492 5.60 4.71 26.12
N ARG A 493 6.45 3.87 25.53
CA ARG A 493 7.91 3.90 25.76
C ARG A 493 8.65 4.39 24.54
N LEU A 494 8.24 3.97 23.35
CA LEU A 494 8.89 4.32 22.10
C LEU A 494 7.85 4.63 21.04
N VAL A 495 8.06 5.71 20.28
CA VAL A 495 7.30 6.05 19.08
C VAL A 495 8.28 6.14 17.92
N LEU A 496 8.04 5.32 16.90
CA LEU A 496 8.83 5.28 15.67
C LEU A 496 8.08 6.08 14.61
N VAL A 497 8.66 7.20 14.18
CA VAL A 497 8.05 8.09 13.21
C VAL A 497 8.76 7.94 11.88
N ASN A 498 7.99 7.65 10.83
CA ASN A 498 8.43 7.65 9.44
C ASN A 498 7.41 8.46 8.61
N ALA A 499 7.90 9.42 7.84
CA ALA A 499 7.08 10.19 6.92
C ALA A 499 7.86 10.46 5.63
N ILE A 500 7.20 10.33 4.49
CA ILE A 500 7.79 10.63 3.18
C ILE A 500 7.06 11.80 2.54
N TYR A 501 7.83 12.73 1.97
CA TYR A 501 7.32 13.85 1.17
C TYR A 501 8.04 13.85 -0.18
N PHE A 502 7.27 13.93 -1.26
CA PHE A 502 7.80 14.04 -2.63
C PHE A 502 7.12 15.19 -3.37
N LYS A 503 7.92 16.04 -4.01
CA LYS A 503 7.51 17.07 -4.96
C LYS A 503 8.53 17.12 -6.11
N GLY A 504 8.15 16.55 -7.24
CA GLY A 504 8.90 16.64 -8.50
C GLY A 504 8.20 17.56 -9.51
N ASN A 505 8.99 18.24 -10.33
CA ASN A 505 8.49 18.88 -11.55
C ASN A 505 8.59 17.86 -12.69
N TRP A 506 7.59 17.82 -13.58
CA TRP A 506 7.69 17.03 -14.81
C TRP A 506 8.82 17.56 -15.70
N GLU A 507 9.57 16.65 -16.35
CA GLU A 507 10.57 17.02 -17.36
C GLU A 507 9.90 17.80 -18.50
N THR A 508 8.77 17.27 -19.00
CA THR A 508 7.86 18.00 -19.90
C THR A 508 6.55 18.31 -19.16
N LYS A 509 6.26 19.60 -18.98
CA LYS A 509 5.11 20.07 -18.18
C LYS A 509 3.83 20.11 -19.01
N PHE A 510 2.72 19.73 -18.39
CA PHE A 510 1.39 20.02 -18.92
C PHE A 510 1.13 21.53 -18.92
N PRO A 511 0.77 22.13 -20.07
CA PRO A 511 0.34 23.53 -20.14
C PRO A 511 -0.93 23.75 -19.31
N LYS A 512 -1.01 24.84 -18.55
CA LYS A 512 -2.16 25.10 -17.65
C LYS A 512 -3.43 25.36 -18.45
N GLU A 513 -3.29 26.10 -19.54
CA GLU A 513 -4.30 26.47 -20.52
C GLU A 513 -4.86 25.25 -21.28
N ALA A 514 -4.09 24.17 -21.40
CA ALA A 514 -4.55 22.91 -22.01
C ALA A 514 -5.39 22.04 -21.05
N THR A 515 -5.59 22.48 -19.81
CA THR A 515 -6.44 21.77 -18.83
C THR A 515 -7.91 22.17 -19.02
N THR A 516 -8.71 21.28 -19.60
CA THR A 516 -10.15 21.51 -19.81
C THR A 516 -11.01 20.49 -19.07
N ASP A 517 -12.32 20.66 -19.09
CA ASP A 517 -13.23 19.58 -18.68
C ASP A 517 -13.13 18.41 -19.68
N GLY A 518 -13.14 17.19 -19.16
CA GLY A 518 -13.10 15.94 -19.92
C GLY A 518 -13.80 14.81 -19.16
N GLN A 519 -14.13 13.73 -19.85
CA GLN A 519 -14.81 12.57 -19.26
C GLN A 519 -13.80 11.46 -18.95
N PHE A 520 -13.73 11.01 -17.70
CA PHE A 520 -12.90 9.88 -17.26
C PHE A 520 -13.76 8.61 -17.14
N LYS A 521 -13.35 7.51 -17.76
CA LYS A 521 -14.09 6.24 -17.70
C LYS A 521 -13.83 5.54 -16.36
N LEU A 522 -14.88 5.29 -15.59
CA LEU A 522 -14.83 4.50 -14.35
C LEU A 522 -14.96 3.00 -14.63
N ASN A 523 -15.78 2.67 -15.63
CA ASN A 523 -16.03 1.34 -16.15
C ASN A 523 -16.54 1.44 -17.59
N LYS A 524 -17.00 0.32 -18.17
CA LYS A 524 -17.49 0.27 -19.56
C LYS A 524 -18.69 1.18 -19.83
N THR A 525 -19.53 1.47 -18.82
CA THR A 525 -20.80 2.21 -18.98
C THR A 525 -20.80 3.57 -18.28
N GLN A 526 -19.91 3.80 -17.31
CA GLN A 526 -19.89 4.99 -16.48
C GLN A 526 -18.66 5.86 -16.74
N THR A 527 -18.92 7.16 -16.87
CA THR A 527 -17.88 8.19 -16.97
C THR A 527 -18.10 9.28 -15.92
N LYS A 528 -17.04 10.00 -15.56
CA LYS A 528 -17.06 11.08 -14.59
C LYS A 528 -16.37 12.32 -15.15
N PRO A 529 -16.97 13.52 -15.06
CA PRO A 529 -16.31 14.75 -15.48
C PRO A 529 -15.13 15.06 -14.56
N VAL A 530 -13.98 15.37 -15.14
CA VAL A 530 -12.74 15.72 -14.45
C VAL A 530 -12.05 16.86 -15.18
N LYS A 531 -11.18 17.60 -14.47
CA LYS A 531 -10.23 18.49 -15.13
C LYS A 531 -9.13 17.63 -15.75
N MET A 532 -9.16 17.51 -17.07
CA MET A 532 -8.24 16.70 -17.85
C MET A 532 -7.07 17.58 -18.31
N MET A 533 -5.87 17.26 -17.86
CA MET A 533 -4.64 17.88 -18.33
C MET A 533 -4.24 17.21 -19.65
N ARG A 534 -3.87 18.00 -20.66
CA ARG A 534 -3.41 17.48 -21.96
C ARG A 534 -2.03 18.00 -22.32
N GLN A 535 -1.22 17.16 -22.95
CA GLN A 535 0.01 17.57 -23.61
C GLN A 535 0.34 16.60 -24.75
N ASN A 536 1.13 17.04 -25.71
CA ASN A 536 1.72 16.18 -26.73
C ASN A 536 3.24 16.35 -26.68
N SER A 537 3.96 15.25 -26.50
CA SER A 537 5.42 15.23 -26.47
C SER A 537 5.95 13.82 -26.73
N LYS A 538 7.28 13.69 -26.78
CA LYS A 538 7.95 12.39 -26.88
C LYS A 538 8.13 11.76 -25.50
N PHE A 539 7.48 10.62 -25.28
CA PHE A 539 7.58 9.84 -24.04
C PHE A 539 7.91 8.37 -24.34
N PRO A 540 8.61 7.67 -23.42
CA PRO A 540 8.72 6.22 -23.48
C PRO A 540 7.35 5.56 -23.30
N LEU A 541 6.91 4.80 -24.30
CA LEU A 541 5.65 4.05 -24.32
C LEU A 541 5.94 2.61 -24.75
N ALA A 542 5.32 1.64 -24.07
CA ALA A 542 5.30 0.25 -24.51
C ALA A 542 3.86 -0.30 -24.52
N SER A 543 3.58 -1.20 -25.46
CA SER A 543 2.35 -1.99 -25.48
C SER A 543 2.56 -3.28 -24.68
N ILE A 544 1.51 -3.72 -24.00
CA ILE A 544 1.42 -4.99 -23.26
C ILE A 544 0.29 -5.82 -23.92
N PRO A 545 0.56 -6.50 -25.06
CA PRO A 545 -0.47 -7.15 -25.87
C PRO A 545 -1.25 -8.22 -25.10
N GLU A 546 -0.57 -9.01 -24.26
CA GLU A 546 -1.20 -10.08 -23.49
C GLU A 546 -2.25 -9.57 -22.48
N MET A 547 -2.15 -8.30 -22.11
CA MET A 547 -3.08 -7.61 -21.21
C MET A 547 -4.02 -6.64 -21.92
N ASN A 548 -3.93 -6.51 -23.25
CA ASN A 548 -4.56 -5.42 -24.01
C ASN A 548 -4.38 -4.05 -23.34
N SER A 549 -3.14 -3.75 -22.96
CA SER A 549 -2.79 -2.57 -22.16
C SER A 549 -1.56 -1.89 -22.73
N GLN A 550 -1.25 -0.70 -22.22
CA GLN A 550 -0.07 0.07 -22.53
C GLN A 550 0.55 0.61 -21.24
N VAL A 551 1.85 0.91 -21.27
CA VAL A 551 2.58 1.53 -20.17
C VAL A 551 3.33 2.76 -20.67
N LEU A 552 3.09 3.88 -20.01
CA LEU A 552 3.67 5.18 -20.29
C LEU A 552 4.60 5.59 -19.15
N GLU A 553 5.80 6.07 -19.49
CA GLU A 553 6.72 6.67 -18.53
C GLU A 553 6.71 8.20 -18.65
N LEU A 554 6.40 8.89 -17.56
CA LEU A 554 6.47 10.34 -17.45
C LEU A 554 7.65 10.73 -16.54
N PRO A 555 8.82 11.10 -17.10
CA PRO A 555 9.98 11.45 -16.30
C PRO A 555 9.79 12.80 -15.58
N TYR A 556 10.31 12.88 -14.36
CA TYR A 556 10.50 14.15 -13.65
C TYR A 556 11.83 14.79 -14.08
N VAL A 557 11.98 16.08 -13.78
CA VAL A 557 13.22 16.82 -14.06
C VAL A 557 14.41 16.06 -13.47
N GLY A 558 15.50 15.98 -14.24
CA GLY A 558 16.71 15.24 -13.87
C GLY A 558 16.66 13.74 -14.11
N LYS A 559 15.52 13.19 -14.55
CA LYS A 559 15.35 11.81 -15.06
C LYS A 559 15.73 10.67 -14.09
N ASN A 560 15.97 10.98 -12.81
CA ASN A 560 16.23 9.98 -11.77
C ASN A 560 14.94 9.32 -11.23
N LEU A 561 13.79 9.97 -11.44
CA LEU A 561 12.47 9.49 -11.02
C LEU A 561 11.48 9.67 -12.18
N SER A 562 10.54 8.73 -12.30
CA SER A 562 9.47 8.77 -13.29
C SER A 562 8.15 8.31 -12.68
N MET A 563 7.03 8.82 -13.20
CA MET A 563 5.71 8.22 -12.98
C MET A 563 5.43 7.20 -14.09
N LEU A 564 5.15 5.96 -13.71
CA LEU A 564 4.72 4.92 -14.62
C LEU A 564 3.18 4.82 -14.59
N ILE A 565 2.55 4.82 -15.75
CA ILE A 565 1.11 4.69 -15.91
C ILE A 565 0.84 3.46 -16.75
N ILE A 566 0.25 2.42 -16.14
CA ILE A 566 -0.21 1.23 -16.85
C ILE A 566 -1.72 1.40 -17.09
N LEU A 567 -2.11 1.44 -18.35
CA LEU A 567 -3.46 1.77 -18.79
C LEU A 567 -3.99 0.65 -19.69
N PRO A 568 -5.13 0.01 -19.38
CA PRO A 568 -5.79 -0.87 -20.34
C PRO A 568 -6.29 -0.06 -21.54
N ASN A 569 -6.09 -0.60 -22.75
CA ASN A 569 -6.53 0.05 -23.98
C ASN A 569 -8.06 0.14 -24.04
N GLU A 570 -8.74 -0.86 -23.46
CA GLU A 570 -10.19 -0.94 -23.37
C GLU A 570 -10.63 -1.50 -22.02
N ILE A 571 -11.80 -1.06 -21.54
CA ILE A 571 -12.44 -1.63 -20.36
C ILE A 571 -13.30 -2.82 -20.82
N GLN A 572 -12.72 -4.01 -20.69
CA GLN A 572 -13.37 -5.26 -21.12
C GLN A 572 -14.28 -5.87 -20.06
N ASP A 573 -13.93 -5.70 -18.77
CA ASP A 573 -14.74 -6.19 -17.65
C ASP A 573 -15.85 -5.20 -17.25
N THR A 574 -16.81 -5.66 -16.45
CA THR A 574 -17.93 -4.84 -15.97
C THR A 574 -17.57 -3.92 -14.79
N ALA A 575 -16.34 -4.01 -14.30
CA ALA A 575 -15.78 -3.19 -13.24
C ALA A 575 -14.80 -2.18 -13.86
N THR A 576 -13.56 -2.08 -13.38
CA THR A 576 -12.63 -0.99 -13.74
C THR A 576 -11.79 -1.26 -15.00
N GLY A 577 -11.83 -2.46 -15.58
CA GLY A 577 -10.89 -2.89 -16.62
C GLY A 577 -9.50 -3.26 -16.09
N LEU A 578 -9.25 -3.09 -14.79
CA LEU A 578 -7.94 -3.31 -14.17
C LEU A 578 -7.79 -4.70 -13.55
N GLN A 579 -8.87 -5.48 -13.38
CA GLN A 579 -8.80 -6.74 -12.64
C GLN A 579 -7.79 -7.74 -13.22
N LYS A 580 -7.71 -7.82 -14.55
CA LYS A 580 -6.75 -8.69 -15.24
C LYS A 580 -5.32 -8.21 -14.96
N LEU A 581 -5.08 -6.90 -15.06
CA LEU A 581 -3.78 -6.26 -14.76
C LEU A 581 -3.38 -6.50 -13.30
N GLU A 582 -4.26 -6.21 -12.35
CA GLU A 582 -3.99 -6.35 -10.91
C GLU A 582 -3.64 -7.80 -10.53
N LYS A 583 -4.33 -8.79 -11.11
CA LYS A 583 -4.02 -10.22 -10.88
C LYS A 583 -2.69 -10.67 -11.49
N ALA A 584 -2.28 -10.08 -12.61
CA ALA A 584 -1.03 -10.44 -13.28
C ALA A 584 0.18 -9.64 -12.76
N LEU A 585 -0.06 -8.54 -12.03
CA LEU A 585 0.97 -7.62 -11.59
C LEU A 585 1.85 -8.26 -10.52
N THR A 586 3.02 -8.72 -10.95
CA THR A 586 4.10 -9.24 -10.09
C THR A 586 5.36 -8.39 -10.29
N TYR A 587 6.35 -8.51 -9.40
CA TYR A 587 7.65 -7.85 -9.60
C TYR A 587 8.25 -8.18 -10.98
N LYS A 588 8.23 -9.46 -11.37
CA LYS A 588 8.75 -9.92 -12.66
C LYS A 588 8.00 -9.27 -13.83
N LYS A 589 6.67 -9.25 -13.77
CA LYS A 589 5.82 -8.64 -14.81
C LYS A 589 6.00 -7.13 -14.88
N LEU A 590 6.07 -6.44 -13.75
CA LEU A 590 6.32 -5.00 -13.73
C LEU A 590 7.68 -4.66 -14.35
N MET A 591 8.73 -5.40 -13.99
CA MET A 591 10.06 -5.23 -14.60
C MET A 591 10.02 -5.55 -16.10
N GLU A 592 9.34 -6.61 -16.52
CA GLU A 592 9.15 -7.00 -17.91
C GLU A 592 8.44 -5.91 -18.73
N TRP A 593 7.34 -5.35 -18.20
CA TRP A 593 6.53 -4.31 -18.85
C TRP A 593 7.22 -2.95 -18.91
N THR A 594 8.27 -2.73 -18.13
CA THR A 594 8.97 -1.43 -18.03
C THR A 594 10.42 -1.51 -18.49
N ARG A 595 10.81 -2.58 -19.18
CA ARG A 595 12.20 -2.74 -19.65
C ARG A 595 12.56 -1.65 -20.65
N PRO A 596 13.76 -1.05 -20.57
CA PRO A 596 14.23 -0.05 -21.53
C PRO A 596 14.17 -0.54 -22.98
N GLU A 597 14.31 -1.84 -23.22
CA GLU A 597 14.27 -2.43 -24.56
C GLU A 597 12.89 -2.36 -25.24
N ILE A 598 11.80 -2.26 -24.47
CA ILE A 598 10.43 -2.20 -25.00
C ILE A 598 9.79 -0.81 -24.85
N MET A 599 10.30 0.02 -23.94
CA MET A 599 9.85 1.40 -23.73
C MET A 599 10.47 2.31 -24.79
N HIS A 600 9.78 2.49 -25.91
CA HIS A 600 10.27 3.29 -27.04
C HIS A 600 9.82 4.75 -26.92
N GLN A 601 10.71 5.69 -27.25
CA GLN A 601 10.36 7.11 -27.37
C GLN A 601 9.42 7.31 -28.56
N GLN A 602 8.19 7.75 -28.29
CA GLN A 602 7.14 7.97 -29.30
C GLN A 602 6.45 9.30 -29.04
N GLU A 603 5.92 9.95 -30.08
CA GLU A 603 5.01 11.07 -29.89
C GLU A 603 3.68 10.56 -29.34
N VAL A 604 3.32 11.03 -28.15
CA VAL A 604 2.14 10.58 -27.43
C VAL A 604 1.33 11.78 -26.98
N GLU A 605 0.05 11.80 -27.35
CA GLU A 605 -0.92 12.69 -26.74
C GLU A 605 -1.34 12.11 -25.38
N VAL A 606 -0.93 12.78 -24.31
CA VAL A 606 -1.20 12.34 -22.94
C VAL A 606 -2.37 13.15 -22.39
N SER A 607 -3.46 12.47 -22.06
CA SER A 607 -4.60 13.01 -21.30
C SER A 607 -4.63 12.39 -19.90
N LEU A 608 -4.38 13.20 -18.86
CA LEU A 608 -4.32 12.74 -17.47
C LEU A 608 -5.25 13.58 -16.58
N PRO A 609 -6.13 12.96 -15.77
CA PRO A 609 -6.97 13.71 -14.85
C PRO A 609 -6.11 14.41 -13.80
N ARG A 610 -6.46 15.66 -13.47
CA ARG A 610 -5.89 16.32 -12.30
C ARG A 610 -6.58 15.77 -11.05
N PHE A 611 -5.82 15.10 -10.18
CA PHE A 611 -6.36 14.46 -8.97
C PHE A 611 -5.65 14.88 -7.69
N LYS A 612 -6.37 14.74 -6.57
CA LYS A 612 -5.84 14.77 -5.21
C LYS A 612 -6.41 13.55 -4.48
N MET A 613 -5.56 12.79 -3.82
CA MET A 613 -5.95 11.59 -3.08
C MET A 613 -5.38 11.61 -1.67
N GLU A 614 -6.16 11.14 -0.71
CA GLU A 614 -5.76 10.93 0.68
C GLU A 614 -6.36 9.56 1.10
N GLN A 615 -5.52 8.69 1.67
CA GLN A 615 -5.92 7.35 2.08
C GLN A 615 -5.34 7.04 3.47
N THR A 616 -6.04 6.18 4.20
CA THR A 616 -5.63 5.68 5.52
C THR A 616 -5.91 4.18 5.57
N TYR A 617 -4.93 3.41 6.04
CA TYR A 617 -5.00 1.95 6.12
C TYR A 617 -4.79 1.48 7.55
N ASP A 618 -5.55 0.48 7.98
CA ASP A 618 -5.25 -0.25 9.22
C ASP A 618 -4.19 -1.30 8.91
N MET A 619 -2.95 -0.97 9.24
CA MET A 619 -1.80 -1.81 8.92
C MET A 619 -1.71 -3.04 9.83
N LYS A 620 -2.32 -3.05 11.02
CA LYS A 620 -2.16 -4.15 11.97
C LYS A 620 -2.75 -5.44 11.40
N ASP A 621 -4.03 -5.41 11.03
CA ASP A 621 -4.71 -6.60 10.51
C ASP A 621 -4.17 -7.02 9.14
N LEU A 622 -3.75 -6.05 8.32
CA LEU A 622 -3.11 -6.31 7.04
C LEU A 622 -1.79 -7.08 7.23
N LEU A 623 -0.92 -6.61 8.12
CA LEU A 623 0.37 -7.25 8.40
C LEU A 623 0.21 -8.62 9.08
N ILE A 624 -0.76 -8.77 9.99
CA ILE A 624 -1.11 -10.08 10.58
C ILE A 624 -1.55 -11.04 9.47
N SER A 625 -2.41 -10.60 8.54
CA SER A 625 -2.87 -11.44 7.42
C SER A 625 -1.76 -11.82 6.42
N MET A 626 -0.62 -11.11 6.47
CA MET A 626 0.59 -11.42 5.69
C MET A 626 1.56 -12.34 6.45
N GLY A 627 1.31 -12.63 7.73
CA GLY A 627 2.11 -13.53 8.56
C GLY A 627 2.99 -12.84 9.62
N MET A 628 2.77 -11.56 9.91
CA MET A 628 3.47 -10.81 10.96
C MET A 628 2.60 -10.72 12.22
N GLU A 629 2.53 -11.79 13.01
CA GLU A 629 1.65 -11.91 14.18
C GLU A 629 2.38 -11.56 15.49
N ASP A 630 3.58 -12.12 15.70
CA ASP A 630 4.28 -12.12 16.99
C ASP A 630 4.56 -10.71 17.50
N VAL A 631 4.91 -9.78 16.61
CA VAL A 631 5.25 -8.39 16.97
C VAL A 631 4.08 -7.64 17.64
N PHE A 632 2.84 -8.07 17.38
CA PHE A 632 1.62 -7.52 17.97
C PHE A 632 1.07 -8.34 19.14
N ASN A 633 1.67 -9.49 19.45
CA ASN A 633 1.21 -10.42 20.47
C ASN A 633 2.13 -10.35 21.71
N LYS A 634 1.61 -9.81 22.82
CA LYS A 634 2.35 -9.64 24.07
C LYS A 634 2.98 -10.94 24.62
N GLY A 635 2.40 -12.10 24.32
CA GLY A 635 2.92 -13.39 24.78
C GLY A 635 3.99 -14.01 23.88
N LYS A 636 4.14 -13.54 22.63
CA LYS A 636 5.08 -14.09 21.63
C LYS A 636 6.17 -13.10 21.20
N VAL A 637 5.93 -11.81 21.40
CA VAL A 637 6.82 -10.73 20.96
C VAL A 637 8.21 -10.86 21.59
N ASN A 638 9.24 -10.75 20.75
CA ASN A 638 10.62 -10.65 21.20
C ASN A 638 11.26 -9.40 20.60
N LEU A 639 11.25 -8.32 21.38
CA LEU A 639 11.89 -7.03 21.08
C LEU A 639 13.05 -6.76 22.06
N SER A 640 13.71 -7.82 22.52
CA SER A 640 14.83 -7.77 23.46
C SER A 640 16.02 -6.96 22.93
N GLY A 641 16.14 -6.84 21.60
CA GLY A 641 17.13 -5.97 20.98
C GLY A 641 16.86 -4.47 21.16
N MET A 642 15.65 -4.05 21.54
CA MET A 642 15.32 -2.65 21.87
C MET A 642 15.28 -2.38 23.37
N SER A 643 14.90 -3.38 24.15
CA SER A 643 14.63 -3.26 25.58
C SER A 643 15.37 -4.35 26.35
N PRO A 644 16.25 -4.00 27.30
CA PRO A 644 16.97 -4.97 28.13
C PRO A 644 16.03 -5.96 28.85
N ASN A 645 14.83 -5.50 29.24
CA ASN A 645 13.85 -6.29 29.99
C ASN A 645 12.79 -6.98 29.11
N ASN A 646 12.96 -6.96 27.77
CA ASN A 646 12.03 -7.49 26.76
C ASN A 646 10.54 -7.22 27.05
N ASN A 647 10.19 -6.03 27.55
CA ASN A 647 8.81 -5.69 27.95
C ASN A 647 8.09 -4.76 26.97
N LEU A 648 8.66 -4.58 25.77
CA LEU A 648 8.06 -3.80 24.70
C LEU A 648 7.17 -4.69 23.82
N VAL A 649 6.02 -4.14 23.42
CA VAL A 649 5.12 -4.74 22.43
C VAL A 649 4.64 -3.64 21.50
N VAL A 650 4.46 -3.94 20.22
CA VAL A 650 3.84 -2.99 19.30
C VAL A 650 2.34 -2.95 19.57
N SER A 651 1.92 -1.98 20.39
CA SER A 651 0.54 -1.88 20.88
C SER A 651 -0.40 -1.14 19.91
N LYS A 652 0.13 -0.17 19.16
CA LYS A 652 -0.64 0.70 18.26
C LYS A 652 0.17 0.95 16.97
N LEU A 653 -0.38 0.58 15.82
CA LEU A 653 -0.08 1.24 14.55
C LEU A 653 -1.11 2.35 14.44
N VAL A 654 -0.66 3.60 14.47
CA VAL A 654 -1.53 4.72 14.77
C VAL A 654 -2.54 4.94 13.65
N LYS A 655 -3.77 4.51 13.95
CA LYS A 655 -5.01 4.74 13.23
C LYS A 655 -5.39 6.22 13.35
N MET A 656 -5.77 6.86 12.25
CA MET A 656 -6.72 7.98 12.35
C MET A 656 -8.11 7.37 12.53
N GLU A 657 -8.64 7.37 13.76
CA GLU A 657 -10.09 7.35 13.93
C GLU A 657 -10.58 8.71 14.44
N PRO A 658 -11.15 9.53 13.56
CA PRO A 658 -11.70 10.81 13.97
C PRO A 658 -12.87 10.59 14.94
N LEU A 659 -12.99 11.45 15.96
CA LEU A 659 -14.15 11.57 16.86
C LEU A 659 -15.53 11.34 16.15
N PRO A 660 -15.76 11.85 14.92
CA PRO A 660 -16.93 11.52 14.10
C PRO A 660 -17.30 10.03 14.00
N ALA A 661 -16.32 9.12 13.89
CA ALA A 661 -16.56 7.68 13.79
C ALA A 661 -17.12 7.12 15.11
N ALA A 662 -16.48 7.45 16.24
CA ALA A 662 -16.92 7.04 17.56
C ALA A 662 -18.32 7.60 17.90
N ASN A 663 -18.59 8.86 17.55
CA ASN A 663 -19.90 9.48 17.77
C ASN A 663 -21.00 8.81 16.93
N THR A 664 -20.70 8.46 15.67
CA THR A 664 -21.65 7.79 14.79
C THR A 664 -21.92 6.36 15.25
N GLN A 665 -20.90 5.64 15.74
CA GLN A 665 -21.10 4.30 16.28
C GLN A 665 -21.90 4.32 17.59
N PHE A 666 -21.64 5.27 18.49
CA PHE A 666 -22.46 5.53 19.67
C PHE A 666 -23.92 5.81 19.27
N SER A 667 -24.14 6.66 18.26
CA SER A 667 -25.48 6.93 17.70
C SER A 667 -26.21 5.66 17.30
N LEU A 668 -25.56 4.80 16.51
CA LEU A 668 -26.18 3.60 15.98
C LEU A 668 -26.57 2.62 17.10
N ASN A 669 -25.74 2.51 18.14
CA ASN A 669 -26.06 1.70 19.31
C ASN A 669 -27.24 2.29 20.11
N LEU A 670 -27.29 3.61 20.28
CA LEU A 670 -28.40 4.29 20.93
C LEU A 670 -29.70 4.13 20.12
N PHE A 671 -29.65 4.27 18.80
CA PHE A 671 -30.79 4.04 17.92
C PHE A 671 -31.38 2.65 18.10
N LYS A 672 -30.52 1.61 18.14
CA LYS A 672 -30.97 0.23 18.39
C LYS A 672 -31.70 0.11 19.73
N LYS A 673 -31.22 0.77 20.78
CA LYS A 673 -31.88 0.79 22.10
C LYS A 673 -33.19 1.57 22.12
N ILE A 674 -33.28 2.67 21.38
CA ILE A 674 -34.54 3.40 21.24
C ILE A 674 -35.58 2.53 20.50
N ASN A 675 -35.15 1.80 19.48
CA ASN A 675 -36.03 0.95 18.66
C ASN A 675 -36.51 -0.32 19.34
N GLU A 676 -35.83 -0.83 20.38
CA GLU A 676 -36.26 -2.02 21.14
C GLU A 676 -37.68 -1.87 21.73
N LYS A 677 -38.12 -0.64 22.04
CA LYS A 677 -39.44 -0.37 22.62
C LYS A 677 -40.56 -0.31 21.59
N ASP A 678 -40.31 0.35 20.45
CA ASP A 678 -41.32 0.56 19.41
C ASP A 678 -40.66 0.88 18.06
N ALA A 679 -40.63 -0.10 17.16
CA ALA A 679 -40.05 0.04 15.83
C ALA A 679 -40.94 0.82 14.84
N SER A 680 -42.18 1.18 15.23
CA SER A 680 -43.14 1.86 14.34
C SER A 680 -43.16 3.39 14.50
N LYS A 681 -42.55 3.91 15.58
CA LYS A 681 -42.57 5.35 15.89
C LYS A 681 -41.49 6.16 15.18
N ASN A 682 -41.78 7.43 14.99
CA ASN A 682 -40.76 8.43 14.64
C ASN A 682 -39.65 8.48 15.68
N VAL A 683 -38.40 8.61 15.21
CA VAL A 683 -37.22 8.77 16.07
C VAL A 683 -36.44 9.96 15.56
N PHE A 684 -36.06 10.87 16.46
CA PHE A 684 -35.24 12.01 16.07
C PHE A 684 -34.40 12.50 17.25
N TYR A 685 -33.08 12.46 17.11
CA TYR A 685 -32.17 12.91 18.18
C TYR A 685 -30.84 13.39 17.58
N SER A 686 -30.03 14.09 18.38
CA SER A 686 -28.68 14.49 18.01
C SER A 686 -27.63 13.67 18.74
N PRO A 687 -26.87 12.82 18.01
CA PRO A 687 -25.83 12.02 18.63
C PRO A 687 -24.70 12.88 19.19
N LEU A 688 -24.32 13.93 18.45
CA LEU A 688 -23.30 14.88 18.88
C LEU A 688 -23.69 15.60 20.17
N SER A 689 -24.95 16.03 20.26
CA SER A 689 -25.45 16.74 21.44
C SER A 689 -25.38 15.82 22.67
N ILE A 690 -25.93 14.61 22.58
CA ILE A 690 -25.93 13.61 23.67
C ILE A 690 -24.51 13.24 24.07
N SER A 691 -23.64 12.92 23.11
CA SER A 691 -22.26 12.50 23.41
C SER A 691 -21.43 13.63 24.02
N SER A 692 -21.62 14.87 23.57
CA SER A 692 -20.97 16.04 24.17
C SER A 692 -21.43 16.29 25.60
N ALA A 693 -22.73 16.13 25.89
CA ALA A 693 -23.30 16.30 27.21
C ALA A 693 -22.81 15.22 28.18
N LEU A 694 -22.75 13.96 27.75
CA LEU A 694 -22.19 12.87 28.56
C LEU A 694 -20.69 13.04 28.80
N ALA A 695 -19.95 13.49 27.79
CA ALA A 695 -18.54 13.80 27.94
C ALA A 695 -18.32 15.00 28.88
N MET A 696 -19.25 15.95 28.97
CA MET A 696 -19.18 17.00 29.99
C MET A 696 -19.35 16.43 31.40
N VAL A 697 -20.27 15.47 31.60
CA VAL A 697 -20.43 14.81 32.90
C VAL A 697 -19.19 14.00 33.27
N SER A 698 -18.54 13.36 32.30
CA SER A 698 -17.36 12.54 32.57
C SER A 698 -16.13 13.35 33.01
N LEU A 699 -16.08 14.68 32.80
CA LEU A 699 -15.02 15.55 33.37
C LEU A 699 -14.89 15.43 34.89
N GLY A 700 -16.02 15.23 35.58
CA GLY A 700 -16.05 15.12 37.03
C GLY A 700 -16.26 13.69 37.55
N ALA A 701 -16.38 12.71 36.67
CA ALA A 701 -16.46 11.31 37.04
C ALA A 701 -15.07 10.74 37.37
N LYS A 702 -15.02 9.78 38.31
CA LYS A 702 -13.81 9.01 38.65
C LYS A 702 -14.14 7.53 38.79
N GLY A 703 -13.09 6.70 38.94
CA GLY A 703 -13.23 5.26 39.18
C GLY A 703 -14.08 4.54 38.12
N ASN A 704 -14.96 3.63 38.57
CA ASN A 704 -15.81 2.83 37.70
C ASN A 704 -16.88 3.66 36.98
N THR A 705 -17.37 4.75 37.58
CA THR A 705 -18.30 5.69 36.94
C THR A 705 -17.68 6.32 35.69
N ALA A 706 -16.44 6.82 35.80
CA ALA A 706 -15.69 7.30 34.63
C ALA A 706 -15.47 6.17 33.63
N ALA A 707 -15.05 5.00 34.10
CA ALA A 707 -14.83 3.84 33.24
C ALA A 707 -16.09 3.45 32.47
N GLN A 708 -17.29 3.45 33.04
CA GLN A 708 -18.53 3.14 32.33
C GLN A 708 -18.86 4.19 31.26
N MET A 709 -18.73 5.48 31.60
CA MET A 709 -18.95 6.58 30.67
C MET A 709 -17.96 6.55 29.50
N PHE A 710 -16.67 6.32 29.76
CA PHE A 710 -15.64 6.28 28.72
C PHE A 710 -15.57 4.94 27.99
N LYS A 711 -15.71 3.80 28.66
CA LYS A 711 -15.63 2.46 28.03
C LYS A 711 -16.80 2.24 27.07
N LYS A 712 -17.99 2.82 27.29
CA LYS A 712 -19.10 2.70 26.33
C LYS A 712 -19.06 3.75 25.21
N GLN A 713 -18.54 4.95 25.50
CA GLN A 713 -18.28 5.96 24.46
C GLN A 713 -17.05 5.59 23.59
N ALA A 714 -16.12 4.79 24.12
CA ALA A 714 -14.87 4.34 23.49
C ALA A 714 -14.83 2.83 23.12
N GLN A 715 -15.82 1.99 23.46
CA GLN A 715 -15.93 0.59 22.99
C GLN A 715 -16.05 0.48 21.46
N SER A 716 -16.17 1.62 20.78
CA SER A 716 -16.23 1.75 19.32
C SER A 716 -14.89 2.15 18.70
N ALA A 717 -13.81 2.33 19.48
CA ALA A 717 -12.50 2.76 18.99
C ALA A 717 -11.38 1.93 19.66
N PRO A 718 -10.50 1.26 18.90
CA PRO A 718 -9.32 0.62 19.46
C PRO A 718 -8.28 1.68 19.86
N GLY A 719 -8.01 1.78 21.17
CA GLY A 719 -7.04 2.70 21.76
C GLY A 719 -7.70 3.62 22.79
N GLN A 720 -7.41 3.41 24.08
CA GLN A 720 -7.88 4.30 25.16
C GLN A 720 -7.34 5.71 24.92
N LYS A 721 -8.22 6.65 24.58
CA LYS A 721 -7.97 8.10 24.61
C LYS A 721 -7.95 8.56 26.07
N THR A 722 -7.10 9.52 26.44
CA THR A 722 -7.18 10.13 27.78
C THR A 722 -8.43 11.01 27.88
N GLU A 723 -8.95 11.23 29.09
CA GLU A 723 -10.16 12.05 29.33
C GLU A 723 -10.03 13.42 28.64
N GLU A 724 -8.91 14.13 28.84
CA GLU A 724 -8.63 15.46 28.27
C GLU A 724 -8.63 15.51 26.72
N GLN A 725 -8.20 14.43 26.07
CA GLN A 725 -8.17 14.33 24.61
C GLN A 725 -9.56 14.18 24.00
N ILE A 726 -10.50 13.60 24.74
CA ILE A 726 -11.90 13.50 24.34
C ILE A 726 -12.54 14.90 24.40
N HIS A 727 -12.36 15.61 25.52
CA HIS A 727 -12.97 16.93 25.73
C HIS A 727 -12.41 17.99 24.76
N SER A 728 -11.09 18.02 24.52
CA SER A 728 -10.48 18.90 23.52
C SER A 728 -10.94 18.62 22.09
N SER A 729 -11.21 17.35 21.75
CA SER A 729 -11.74 16.98 20.43
C SER A 729 -13.18 17.46 20.24
N PHE A 730 -14.01 17.40 21.29
CA PHE A 730 -15.36 17.98 21.28
C PHE A 730 -15.33 19.49 21.12
N ASN A 731 -14.44 20.18 21.84
CA ASN A 731 -14.26 21.63 21.72
C ASN A 731 -13.90 22.04 20.29
N LYS A 732 -12.91 21.36 19.67
CA LYS A 732 -12.50 21.64 18.28
C LYS A 732 -13.65 21.40 17.31
N LEU A 733 -14.38 20.30 17.45
CA LEU A 733 -15.54 20.02 16.61
C LEU A 733 -16.64 21.07 16.78
N MET A 734 -16.92 21.51 18.01
CA MET A 734 -17.93 22.53 18.27
C MET A 734 -17.53 23.90 17.69
N SER A 735 -16.26 24.27 17.85
CA SER A 735 -15.70 25.49 17.26
C SER A 735 -15.80 25.49 15.74
N GLU A 736 -15.60 24.34 15.10
CA GLU A 736 -15.77 24.18 13.65
C GLU A 736 -17.23 24.33 13.22
N LEU A 737 -18.18 23.77 13.98
CA LEU A 737 -19.61 23.84 13.67
C LEU A 737 -20.21 25.24 13.87
N ASN A 738 -19.68 26.00 14.83
CA ASN A 738 -20.11 27.34 15.22
C ASN A 738 -19.26 28.47 14.61
N LYS A 739 -18.49 28.19 13.54
CA LYS A 739 -17.67 29.21 12.89
C LYS A 739 -18.50 30.43 12.45
N PRO A 740 -18.05 31.67 12.73
CA PRO A 740 -18.70 32.87 12.21
C PRO A 740 -18.81 32.83 10.68
N GLY A 741 -19.97 33.23 10.15
CA GLY A 741 -20.20 33.33 8.69
C GLY A 741 -20.68 32.04 8.00
N VAL A 742 -20.94 30.94 8.73
CA VAL A 742 -21.61 29.78 8.15
C VAL A 742 -23.08 30.08 7.84
N PRO A 743 -23.63 29.65 6.68
CA PRO A 743 -24.99 30.00 6.24
C PRO A 743 -26.08 29.10 6.86
N TYR A 744 -25.89 28.69 8.10
CA TYR A 744 -26.85 27.91 8.88
C TYR A 744 -26.80 28.33 10.35
N ALA A 745 -27.89 28.12 11.07
CA ALA A 745 -27.97 28.30 12.51
C ALA A 745 -28.01 26.93 13.19
N LEU A 746 -27.01 26.64 14.02
CA LEU A 746 -26.99 25.48 14.89
C LEU A 746 -26.92 26.00 16.32
N SER A 747 -27.95 25.71 17.13
CA SER A 747 -27.95 26.07 18.56
C SER A 747 -27.95 24.82 19.41
N LEU A 748 -26.93 24.72 20.25
CA LEU A 748 -26.77 23.65 21.22
C LEU A 748 -27.00 24.22 22.62
N ALA A 749 -28.07 23.80 23.28
CA ALA A 749 -28.39 24.14 24.66
C ALA A 749 -28.02 22.98 25.57
N ASN A 750 -26.72 22.89 25.90
CA ASN A 750 -26.21 21.95 26.89
C ASN A 750 -26.06 22.67 28.23
N GLY A 751 -26.82 22.23 29.23
CA GLY A 751 -26.77 22.81 30.57
C GLY A 751 -26.66 21.73 31.63
N LEU A 752 -25.83 21.98 32.63
CA LEU A 752 -25.73 21.14 33.82
C LEU A 752 -26.25 21.93 35.02
N TYR A 753 -27.23 21.39 35.72
CA TYR A 753 -27.90 22.05 36.84
C TYR A 753 -27.72 21.22 38.10
N GLY A 754 -27.00 21.75 39.06
CA GLY A 754 -26.72 21.09 40.34
C GLY A 754 -27.45 21.76 41.49
N ASP A 755 -27.85 20.98 42.50
CA ASP A 755 -28.46 21.57 43.69
C ASP A 755 -27.48 22.50 44.42
N GLN A 756 -27.96 23.66 44.85
CA GLN A 756 -27.17 24.72 45.47
C GLN A 756 -26.54 24.31 46.81
N SER A 757 -27.05 23.27 47.47
CA SER A 757 -26.46 22.75 48.72
C SER A 757 -25.08 22.10 48.51
N TYR A 758 -24.69 21.82 47.27
CA TYR A 758 -23.42 21.20 46.93
C TYR A 758 -22.31 22.23 46.65
N GLN A 759 -21.11 21.92 47.13
CA GLN A 759 -19.89 22.63 46.72
C GLN A 759 -19.35 21.99 45.45
N PHE A 760 -19.19 22.78 44.39
CA PHE A 760 -18.67 22.32 43.10
C PHE A 760 -17.20 22.70 42.96
N VAL A 761 -16.40 21.78 42.42
CA VAL A 761 -14.95 21.92 42.25
C VAL A 761 -14.65 22.92 41.13
N ASP A 762 -13.85 23.95 41.42
CA ASP A 762 -13.50 25.01 40.45
C ASP A 762 -12.85 24.48 39.18
N LYS A 763 -11.99 23.46 39.31
CA LYS A 763 -11.38 22.81 38.15
C LYS A 763 -12.44 22.26 37.19
N PHE A 764 -13.47 21.61 37.71
CA PHE A 764 -14.56 21.07 36.89
C PHE A 764 -15.35 22.19 36.21
N LEU A 765 -15.69 23.25 36.93
CA LEU A 765 -16.39 24.41 36.37
C LEU A 765 -15.59 25.07 35.23
N ASN A 766 -14.28 25.23 35.44
CA ASN A 766 -13.36 25.79 34.45
C ASN A 766 -13.21 24.88 33.22
N ASP A 767 -13.06 23.57 33.42
CA ASP A 767 -12.93 22.60 32.33
C ASP A 767 -14.23 22.48 31.51
N ALA A 768 -15.40 22.47 32.17
CA ALA A 768 -16.71 22.46 31.52
C ALA A 768 -16.91 23.71 30.65
N LYS A 769 -16.59 24.90 31.21
CA LYS A 769 -16.65 26.17 30.48
C LYS A 769 -15.67 26.21 29.32
N ARG A 770 -14.43 25.75 29.55
CA ARG A 770 -13.36 25.72 28.55
C ARG A 770 -13.69 24.83 27.37
N TYR A 771 -14.15 23.59 27.62
CA TYR A 771 -14.31 22.59 26.57
C TYR A 771 -15.68 22.61 25.90
N TYR A 772 -16.74 22.99 26.62
CA TYR A 772 -18.12 22.87 26.16
C TYR A 772 -18.88 24.19 26.09
N GLU A 773 -18.24 25.31 26.47
CA GLU A 773 -18.89 26.63 26.59
C GLU A 773 -20.15 26.58 27.49
N ALA A 774 -20.22 25.56 28.34
CA ALA A 774 -21.32 25.27 29.23
C ALA A 774 -20.85 25.42 30.68
N GLY A 775 -21.63 26.12 31.49
CA GLY A 775 -21.44 26.18 32.94
C GLY A 775 -22.28 25.14 33.67
N LEU A 776 -21.92 24.88 34.93
CA LEU A 776 -22.85 24.31 35.89
C LEU A 776 -23.58 25.46 36.59
N GLU A 777 -24.91 25.48 36.53
CA GLU A 777 -25.74 26.43 37.25
C GLU A 777 -26.23 25.79 38.56
N LYS A 778 -26.14 26.55 39.65
CA LYS A 778 -26.64 26.13 40.97
C LYS A 778 -28.10 26.53 41.10
N VAL A 779 -28.97 25.59 41.45
CA VAL A 779 -30.41 25.80 41.60
C VAL A 779 -30.92 25.16 42.89
N ASP A 780 -32.06 25.61 43.40
CA ASP A 780 -32.63 25.09 44.66
C ASP A 780 -33.66 24.00 44.37
N PHE A 781 -33.19 22.77 44.10
CA PHE A 781 -34.10 21.65 43.86
C PHE A 781 -34.81 21.22 45.15
N ILE A 782 -34.11 21.28 46.29
CA ILE A 782 -34.65 20.82 47.58
C ILE A 782 -35.85 21.65 48.03
N LYS A 783 -35.78 22.98 47.97
CA LYS A 783 -36.86 23.86 48.47
C LYS A 783 -37.72 24.45 47.36
N LYS A 784 -37.22 24.56 46.13
CA LYS A 784 -37.88 25.27 45.01
C LYS A 784 -37.77 24.49 43.68
N SER A 785 -38.09 23.21 43.70
CA SER A 785 -38.02 22.33 42.52
C SER A 785 -38.80 22.87 41.32
N ASP A 786 -40.06 23.28 41.48
CA ASP A 786 -40.88 23.76 40.34
C ASP A 786 -40.39 25.11 39.80
N ALA A 787 -39.95 26.04 40.65
CA ALA A 787 -39.34 27.28 40.19
C ALA A 787 -38.06 27.01 39.38
N SER A 788 -37.20 26.10 39.88
CA SER A 788 -36.00 25.65 39.16
C SER A 788 -36.35 25.02 37.81
N ARG A 789 -37.43 24.24 37.73
CA ARG A 789 -37.94 23.65 36.47
C ARG A 789 -38.29 24.74 35.46
N VAL A 790 -39.04 25.75 35.89
CA VAL A 790 -39.46 26.88 35.05
C VAL A 790 -38.26 27.67 34.55
N ASP A 791 -37.28 27.93 35.41
CA ASP A 791 -36.07 28.68 35.04
C ASP A 791 -35.22 27.91 34.02
N ILE A 792 -35.03 26.60 34.22
CA ILE A 792 -34.35 25.72 33.25
C ILE A 792 -35.09 25.73 31.90
N ASN A 793 -36.43 25.60 31.90
CA ASN A 793 -37.22 25.63 30.67
C ASN A 793 -37.11 26.98 29.94
N LYS A 794 -37.16 28.10 30.66
CA LYS A 794 -36.97 29.45 30.07
C LYS A 794 -35.58 29.62 29.47
N TRP A 795 -34.54 29.09 30.12
CA TRP A 795 -33.17 29.12 29.60
C TRP A 795 -33.05 28.33 28.30
N VAL A 796 -33.62 27.12 28.25
CA VAL A 796 -33.64 26.28 27.04
C VAL A 796 -34.44 26.94 25.92
N GLU A 797 -35.62 27.49 26.22
CA GLU A 797 -36.45 28.20 25.26
C GLU A 797 -35.67 29.37 24.65
N LYS A 798 -35.01 30.19 25.48
CA LYS A 798 -34.18 31.30 25.01
C LYS A 798 -33.03 30.84 24.12
N LYS A 799 -32.27 29.81 24.54
CA LYS A 799 -31.13 29.27 23.77
C LYS A 799 -31.56 28.65 22.45
N THR A 800 -32.76 28.09 22.39
CA THR A 800 -33.32 27.45 21.19
C THR A 800 -34.23 28.37 20.39
N GLN A 801 -34.14 29.69 20.60
CA GLN A 801 -34.89 30.71 19.85
C GLN A 801 -36.43 30.51 19.92
N GLY A 802 -36.93 30.06 21.07
CA GLY A 802 -38.35 29.82 21.30
C GLY A 802 -38.88 28.48 20.78
N LYS A 803 -38.03 27.63 20.21
CA LYS A 803 -38.47 26.40 19.51
C LYS A 803 -38.64 25.21 20.42
N ILE A 804 -37.81 25.08 21.45
CA ILE A 804 -37.93 24.01 22.44
C ILE A 804 -38.50 24.60 23.72
N LYS A 805 -39.78 24.34 23.95
CA LYS A 805 -40.51 24.72 25.17
C LYS A 805 -40.69 23.50 26.07
N ASP A 806 -40.89 23.76 27.35
CA ASP A 806 -41.24 22.76 28.36
C ASP A 806 -40.40 21.49 28.28
N LEU A 807 -39.07 21.66 28.25
CA LEU A 807 -38.12 20.54 28.20
C LEU A 807 -38.32 19.59 29.38
N LEU A 808 -38.47 20.18 30.57
CA LEU A 808 -38.79 19.50 31.81
C LEU A 808 -40.30 19.62 32.08
N PRO A 809 -41.08 18.53 31.92
CA PRO A 809 -42.50 18.55 32.21
C PRO A 809 -42.76 18.70 33.71
N HIS A 810 -43.97 19.10 34.09
CA HIS A 810 -44.36 19.21 35.49
C HIS A 810 -44.15 17.87 36.23
N GLY A 811 -43.60 17.92 37.45
CA GLY A 811 -43.24 16.73 38.23
C GLY A 811 -42.00 15.97 37.75
N SER A 812 -41.28 16.44 36.73
CA SER A 812 -40.05 15.78 36.26
C SER A 812 -38.84 16.00 37.17
N ILE A 813 -38.88 17.00 38.05
CA ILE A 813 -37.86 17.22 39.07
C ILE A 813 -38.56 17.46 40.42
N ASP A 814 -37.89 17.07 41.49
CA ASP A 814 -38.42 17.03 42.85
C ASP A 814 -37.35 17.37 43.90
N ALA A 815 -37.71 17.35 45.18
CA ALA A 815 -36.79 17.64 46.28
C ALA A 815 -35.65 16.60 46.43
N MET A 816 -35.73 15.45 45.75
CA MET A 816 -34.70 14.41 45.72
C MET A 816 -33.73 14.59 44.54
N THR A 817 -34.00 15.54 43.65
CA THR A 817 -33.15 15.87 42.51
C THR A 817 -31.85 16.53 42.98
N ARG A 818 -30.71 16.12 42.43
CA ARG A 818 -29.36 16.57 42.80
C ARG A 818 -28.58 17.13 41.62
N LEU A 819 -28.64 16.47 40.48
CA LEU A 819 -27.97 16.89 39.25
C LEU A 819 -28.84 16.56 38.03
N VAL A 820 -29.09 17.57 37.22
CA VAL A 820 -29.88 17.47 35.98
C VAL A 820 -29.01 17.89 34.80
N LEU A 821 -28.87 17.01 33.82
CA LEU A 821 -28.28 17.32 32.53
C LEU A 821 -29.39 17.58 31.52
N VAL A 822 -29.46 18.81 31.02
CA VAL A 822 -30.36 19.17 29.93
C VAL A 822 -29.59 19.32 28.62
N ASN A 823 -30.12 18.70 27.59
CA ASN A 823 -29.51 18.66 26.29
C ASN A 823 -30.56 18.93 25.22
N ALA A 824 -30.62 20.17 24.75
CA ALA A 824 -31.54 20.57 23.69
C ALA A 824 -30.76 21.05 22.47
N ILE A 825 -31.24 20.73 21.28
CA ILE A 825 -30.57 21.12 20.04
C ILE A 825 -31.59 21.56 19.00
N TYR A 826 -31.28 22.69 18.38
CA TYR A 826 -32.04 23.27 17.30
C TYR A 826 -31.13 23.47 16.09
N PHE A 827 -31.59 23.06 14.93
CA PHE A 827 -30.91 23.28 13.67
C PHE A 827 -31.83 23.97 12.67
N LYS A 828 -31.25 24.93 11.95
CA LYS A 828 -31.89 25.67 10.88
C LYS A 828 -30.89 25.91 9.75
N GLY A 829 -31.26 25.56 8.52
CA GLY A 829 -30.45 25.77 7.33
C GLY A 829 -31.29 25.74 6.07
N ASN A 830 -30.97 26.58 5.09
CA ASN A 830 -31.69 26.64 3.82
C ASN A 830 -31.18 25.58 2.84
N TRP A 831 -32.05 24.97 2.04
CA TRP A 831 -31.63 24.11 0.94
C TRP A 831 -30.77 24.89 -0.05
N GLU A 832 -29.72 24.26 -0.59
CA GLU A 832 -28.97 24.82 -1.73
C GLU A 832 -29.91 24.95 -2.95
N ARG A 833 -30.84 24.01 -3.11
CA ARG A 833 -31.90 24.00 -4.13
C ARG A 833 -33.26 23.84 -3.44
N LYS A 834 -33.98 24.95 -3.32
CA LYS A 834 -35.29 25.02 -2.67
C LYS A 834 -36.37 24.28 -3.47
N PHE A 835 -37.36 23.75 -2.78
CA PHE A 835 -38.57 23.24 -3.43
C PHE A 835 -39.47 24.44 -3.80
N PRO A 836 -40.05 24.47 -5.01
CA PRO A 836 -41.09 25.46 -5.34
C PRO A 836 -42.34 25.20 -4.49
N LYS A 837 -42.91 26.26 -3.88
CA LYS A 837 -44.08 26.11 -2.99
C LYS A 837 -45.33 25.69 -3.76
N GLU A 838 -45.45 26.17 -4.98
CA GLU A 838 -46.46 25.82 -5.96
C GLU A 838 -46.39 24.35 -6.41
N ALA A 839 -45.26 23.67 -6.20
CA ALA A 839 -45.09 22.25 -6.51
C ALA A 839 -45.37 21.32 -5.30
N THR A 840 -45.70 21.88 -4.14
CA THR A 840 -46.17 21.12 -2.97
C THR A 840 -47.64 20.76 -3.17
N VAL A 841 -47.93 19.46 -3.24
CA VAL A 841 -49.30 18.93 -3.47
C VAL A 841 -49.68 17.90 -2.41
N ASP A 842 -50.96 17.56 -2.31
CA ASP A 842 -51.38 16.43 -1.48
C ASP A 842 -50.88 15.10 -2.07
N GLY A 843 -50.24 14.29 -1.23
CA GLY A 843 -49.75 12.96 -1.57
C GLY A 843 -50.13 11.95 -0.48
N GLN A 844 -49.99 10.66 -0.79
CA GLN A 844 -50.22 9.59 0.17
C GLN A 844 -48.88 9.09 0.71
N PHE A 845 -48.77 8.96 2.04
CA PHE A 845 -47.63 8.35 2.69
C PHE A 845 -48.03 6.98 3.25
N LYS A 846 -47.38 5.91 2.80
CA LYS A 846 -47.59 4.54 3.28
C LYS A 846 -46.95 4.40 4.66
N LEU A 847 -47.72 4.08 5.69
CA LEU A 847 -47.22 3.81 7.03
C LEU A 847 -46.64 2.38 7.10
N ASN A 848 -47.26 1.47 6.36
CA ASN A 848 -46.92 0.06 6.16
C ASN A 848 -47.56 -0.42 4.84
N LYS A 849 -47.54 -1.74 4.55
CA LYS A 849 -48.13 -2.30 3.31
C LYS A 849 -49.62 -1.99 3.14
N ASN A 850 -50.36 -1.84 4.24
CA ASN A 850 -51.82 -1.82 4.24
C ASN A 850 -52.43 -0.46 4.62
N GLN A 851 -51.63 0.48 5.14
CA GLN A 851 -52.10 1.75 5.66
C GLN A 851 -51.39 2.93 5.00
N THR A 852 -52.17 3.95 4.65
CA THR A 852 -51.69 5.21 4.08
C THR A 852 -52.27 6.41 4.84
N LYS A 853 -51.57 7.55 4.81
CA LYS A 853 -52.00 8.81 5.41
C LYS A 853 -51.73 9.96 4.43
N PRO A 854 -52.66 10.93 4.27
CA PRO A 854 -52.41 12.10 3.44
C PRO A 854 -51.33 13.00 4.04
N VAL A 855 -50.45 13.54 3.19
CA VAL A 855 -49.37 14.47 3.54
C VAL A 855 -49.20 15.55 2.49
N LYS A 856 -48.61 16.68 2.87
CA LYS A 856 -48.11 17.67 1.91
C LYS A 856 -46.76 17.18 1.37
N MET A 857 -46.73 16.78 0.11
CA MET A 857 -45.56 16.26 -0.59
C MET A 857 -44.92 17.39 -1.42
N MET A 858 -43.70 17.77 -1.05
CA MET A 858 -42.92 18.77 -1.79
C MET A 858 -42.25 18.11 -2.99
N ASN A 859 -42.29 18.75 -4.16
CA ASN A 859 -41.71 18.19 -5.38
C ASN A 859 -40.71 19.15 -6.01
N GLN A 860 -39.58 18.61 -6.47
CA GLN A 860 -38.68 19.36 -7.33
C GLN A 860 -37.94 18.43 -8.28
N LYS A 861 -37.35 19.03 -9.31
CA LYS A 861 -36.51 18.34 -10.28
C LYS A 861 -35.20 19.10 -10.44
N ALA A 862 -34.11 18.49 -10.00
CA ALA A 862 -32.79 19.11 -10.05
C ALA A 862 -31.67 18.05 -9.98
N GLU A 863 -30.43 18.49 -10.11
CA GLU A 863 -29.27 17.61 -9.96
C GLU A 863 -28.91 17.37 -8.49
N PHE A 864 -29.08 16.13 -8.02
CA PHE A 864 -28.71 15.70 -6.68
C PHE A 864 -27.78 14.49 -6.72
N PRO A 865 -26.85 14.35 -5.75
CA PRO A 865 -26.15 13.09 -5.54
C PRO A 865 -27.14 12.02 -5.07
N LEU A 866 -27.28 10.96 -5.88
CA LEU A 866 -28.13 9.80 -5.62
C LEU A 866 -27.32 8.52 -5.83
N ALA A 867 -27.45 7.59 -4.90
CA ALA A 867 -26.90 6.24 -4.99
C ALA A 867 -28.01 5.19 -4.92
N PHE A 868 -27.81 4.08 -5.63
CA PHE A 868 -28.60 2.86 -5.43
C PHE A 868 -27.73 1.82 -4.72
N ILE A 869 -28.27 1.17 -3.69
CA ILE A 869 -27.58 0.16 -2.88
C ILE A 869 -28.25 -1.20 -3.12
N PRO A 870 -27.76 -1.98 -4.11
CA PRO A 870 -28.41 -3.23 -4.52
C PRO A 870 -28.54 -4.25 -3.39
N GLN A 871 -27.54 -4.33 -2.51
CA GLN A 871 -27.53 -5.32 -1.42
C GLN A 871 -28.66 -5.09 -0.41
N MET A 872 -29.12 -3.85 -0.29
CA MET A 872 -30.19 -3.44 0.62
C MET A 872 -31.50 -3.11 -0.09
N ASN A 873 -31.51 -3.12 -1.43
CA ASN A 873 -32.63 -2.67 -2.27
C ASN A 873 -33.15 -1.28 -1.84
N CYS A 874 -32.25 -0.31 -1.70
CA CYS A 874 -32.60 1.05 -1.27
C CYS A 874 -31.86 2.12 -2.08
N GLN A 875 -32.42 3.33 -2.08
CA GLN A 875 -31.82 4.53 -2.63
C GLN A 875 -31.28 5.42 -1.51
N VAL A 876 -30.18 6.13 -1.78
CA VAL A 876 -29.60 7.14 -0.89
C VAL A 876 -29.51 8.48 -1.61
N LEU A 877 -30.24 9.48 -1.14
CA LEU A 877 -30.26 10.83 -1.69
C LEU A 877 -29.51 11.80 -0.77
N GLU A 878 -28.69 12.69 -1.32
CA GLU A 878 -28.09 13.82 -0.61
C GLU A 878 -28.72 15.14 -1.06
N LEU A 879 -29.32 15.86 -0.12
CA LEU A 879 -29.84 17.21 -0.27
C LEU A 879 -28.90 18.20 0.43
N PRO A 880 -28.03 18.93 -0.30
CA PRO A 880 -27.12 19.90 0.29
C PRO A 880 -27.86 21.13 0.82
N TYR A 881 -27.40 21.68 1.94
CA TYR A 881 -27.78 23.01 2.40
C TYR A 881 -26.89 24.08 1.76
N VAL A 882 -27.30 25.35 1.85
CA VAL A 882 -26.53 26.52 1.40
C VAL A 882 -25.12 26.45 1.97
N GLY A 883 -24.12 26.76 1.13
CA GLY A 883 -22.70 26.69 1.49
C GLY A 883 -22.11 25.26 1.53
N LYS A 884 -22.93 24.22 1.37
CA LYS A 884 -22.51 22.80 1.22
C LYS A 884 -21.70 22.23 2.38
N ASN A 885 -21.64 22.94 3.52
CA ASN A 885 -21.03 22.45 4.76
C ASN A 885 -21.88 21.38 5.43
N LEU A 886 -23.21 21.45 5.25
CA LEU A 886 -24.16 20.47 5.74
C LEU A 886 -24.93 19.84 4.57
N SER A 887 -25.33 18.58 4.73
CA SER A 887 -26.29 17.92 3.85
C SER A 887 -27.27 17.08 4.66
N MET A 888 -28.52 16.98 4.17
CA MET A 888 -29.44 15.93 4.59
C MET A 888 -29.22 14.70 3.69
N LEU A 889 -29.00 13.55 4.30
CA LEU A 889 -28.93 12.25 3.64
C LEU A 889 -30.21 11.51 3.92
N ILE A 890 -30.85 10.93 2.91
CA ILE A 890 -32.09 10.15 3.06
C ILE A 890 -31.84 8.76 2.49
N ILE A 891 -32.05 7.73 3.29
CA ILE A 891 -31.98 6.32 2.87
C ILE A 891 -33.42 5.78 2.83
N LEU A 892 -33.86 5.48 1.62
CA LEU A 892 -35.22 5.06 1.31
C LEU A 892 -35.19 3.64 0.72
N PRO A 893 -35.76 2.62 1.39
CA PRO A 893 -36.02 1.33 0.76
C PRO A 893 -36.79 1.50 -0.55
N ASN A 894 -36.59 0.63 -1.54
CA ASN A 894 -37.40 0.73 -2.76
C ASN A 894 -38.87 0.30 -2.52
N GLU A 895 -39.07 -0.62 -1.57
CA GLU A 895 -40.36 -1.24 -1.29
C GLU A 895 -40.46 -1.62 0.20
N ILE A 896 -41.69 -1.65 0.71
CA ILE A 896 -42.00 -2.17 2.05
C ILE A 896 -42.15 -3.69 1.97
N HIS A 897 -41.09 -4.42 2.33
CA HIS A 897 -41.07 -5.90 2.31
C HIS A 897 -41.62 -6.55 3.58
N ASP A 898 -41.52 -5.87 4.73
CA ASP A 898 -42.01 -6.36 6.01
C ASP A 898 -43.42 -5.84 6.36
N GLU A 899 -44.09 -6.44 7.34
CA GLU A 899 -45.45 -6.04 7.77
C GLU A 899 -45.45 -4.76 8.63
N THR A 900 -44.29 -4.12 8.81
CA THR A 900 -44.12 -2.91 9.60
C THR A 900 -43.73 -1.73 8.70
N THR A 901 -42.54 -1.18 8.85
CA THR A 901 -42.12 0.06 8.19
C THR A 901 -41.30 -0.19 6.92
N GLY A 902 -40.90 -1.43 6.61
CA GLY A 902 -39.94 -1.76 5.55
C GLY A 902 -38.48 -1.47 5.91
N LEU A 903 -38.23 -0.87 7.08
CA LEU A 903 -36.90 -0.45 7.51
C LEU A 903 -36.15 -1.51 8.32
N GLN A 904 -36.80 -2.60 8.77
CA GLN A 904 -36.17 -3.52 9.73
C GLN A 904 -34.84 -4.09 9.25
N LYS A 905 -34.79 -4.51 7.98
CA LYS A 905 -33.56 -5.03 7.35
C LYS A 905 -32.47 -3.96 7.31
N LEU A 906 -32.85 -2.73 6.97
CA LEU A 906 -31.95 -1.58 6.89
C LEU A 906 -31.38 -1.22 8.27
N GLU A 907 -32.23 -1.08 9.28
CA GLU A 907 -31.84 -0.73 10.65
C GLU A 907 -30.91 -1.76 11.28
N LYS A 908 -31.17 -3.06 11.07
CA LYS A 908 -30.30 -4.15 11.54
C LYS A 908 -28.94 -4.13 10.84
N ALA A 909 -28.93 -3.85 9.55
CA ALA A 909 -27.73 -3.89 8.73
C ALA A 909 -26.85 -2.63 8.85
N LEU A 910 -27.42 -1.50 9.27
CA LEU A 910 -26.73 -0.20 9.28
C LEU A 910 -25.59 -0.18 10.31
N THR A 911 -24.37 0.06 9.83
CA THR A 911 -23.16 0.31 10.63
C THR A 911 -22.51 1.63 10.19
N TYR A 912 -21.55 2.13 10.97
CA TYR A 912 -20.79 3.33 10.58
C TYR A 912 -20.09 3.13 9.23
N GLU A 913 -19.47 1.96 9.03
CA GLU A 913 -18.75 1.61 7.81
C GLU A 913 -19.67 1.63 6.60
N LYS A 914 -20.86 1.03 6.73
CA LYS A 914 -21.88 1.02 5.67
C LYS A 914 -22.45 2.40 5.40
N LEU A 915 -22.75 3.20 6.43
CA LEU A 915 -23.23 4.56 6.23
C LEU A 915 -22.19 5.41 5.49
N MET A 916 -20.90 5.28 5.85
CA MET A 916 -19.82 5.97 5.14
C MET A 916 -19.61 5.40 3.73
N GLU A 917 -19.76 4.09 3.53
CA GLU A 917 -19.69 3.46 2.22
C GLU A 917 -20.79 3.95 1.28
N TRP A 918 -22.04 3.91 1.73
CA TRP A 918 -23.21 4.29 0.92
C TRP A 918 -23.25 5.79 0.61
N THR A 919 -22.59 6.62 1.41
CA THR A 919 -22.61 8.09 1.28
C THR A 919 -21.27 8.68 0.82
N LYS A 920 -20.37 7.84 0.32
CA LYS A 920 -19.10 8.23 -0.32
C LYS A 920 -19.36 8.94 -1.65
N ARG A 921 -18.48 9.89 -1.99
CA ARG A 921 -18.58 10.66 -3.24
C ARG A 921 -18.46 9.79 -4.50
N GLU A 922 -17.86 8.61 -4.36
CA GLU A 922 -17.70 7.63 -5.45
C GLU A 922 -18.97 6.80 -5.67
N VAL A 923 -19.82 6.66 -4.65
CA VAL A 923 -21.07 5.90 -4.69
C VAL A 923 -22.27 6.80 -5.03
N MET A 924 -22.22 8.06 -4.59
CA MET A 924 -23.26 9.07 -4.78
C MET A 924 -23.04 9.83 -6.09
N TYR A 925 -23.81 9.50 -7.13
CA TYR A 925 -23.69 10.13 -8.45
C TYR A 925 -24.58 11.35 -8.54
N LYS A 926 -24.01 12.51 -8.90
CA LYS A 926 -24.78 13.71 -9.18
C LYS A 926 -25.53 13.52 -10.51
N GLN A 927 -26.84 13.46 -10.44
CA GLN A 927 -27.71 13.22 -11.59
C GLN A 927 -29.03 13.97 -11.44
N GLU A 928 -29.76 14.14 -12.54
CA GLU A 928 -31.09 14.74 -12.51
C GLU A 928 -32.08 13.79 -11.83
N VAL A 929 -32.61 14.21 -10.69
CA VAL A 929 -33.55 13.44 -9.87
C VAL A 929 -34.84 14.23 -9.71
N GLN A 930 -35.97 13.56 -9.92
CA GLN A 930 -37.28 14.02 -9.48
C GLN A 930 -37.46 13.60 -8.03
N VAL A 931 -37.41 14.56 -7.12
CA VAL A 931 -37.48 14.33 -5.68
C VAL A 931 -38.87 14.72 -5.17
N SER A 932 -39.52 13.77 -4.51
CA SER A 932 -40.74 13.97 -3.74
C SER A 932 -40.43 13.69 -2.27
N LEU A 933 -40.62 14.70 -1.41
CA LEU A 933 -40.29 14.64 0.01
C LEU A 933 -41.44 15.22 0.85
N PRO A 934 -41.94 14.53 1.88
CA PRO A 934 -43.00 15.08 2.72
C PRO A 934 -42.49 16.32 3.46
N LYS A 935 -43.37 17.30 3.60
CA LYS A 935 -43.19 18.39 4.55
C LYS A 935 -43.56 17.87 5.93
N PHE A 936 -42.65 17.95 6.88
CA PHE A 936 -42.88 17.39 8.22
C PHE A 936 -42.19 18.18 9.32
N LYS A 937 -42.71 17.96 10.53
CA LYS A 937 -42.18 18.52 11.77
C LYS A 937 -42.05 17.38 12.78
N MET A 938 -40.88 17.24 13.37
CA MET A 938 -40.62 16.22 14.39
C MET A 938 -40.05 16.88 15.63
N GLU A 939 -40.65 16.56 16.77
CA GLU A 939 -40.19 16.93 18.09
C GLU A 939 -40.19 15.67 18.94
N GLN A 940 -39.03 15.30 19.48
CA GLN A 940 -38.87 14.09 20.27
C GLN A 940 -38.12 14.42 21.56
N THR A 941 -38.63 13.88 22.67
CA THR A 941 -38.06 14.04 24.01
C THR A 941 -37.72 12.67 24.57
N TYR A 942 -36.50 12.49 25.04
CA TYR A 942 -36.01 11.25 25.63
C TYR A 942 -35.53 11.49 27.05
N ASP A 943 -36.07 10.70 27.98
CA ASP A 943 -35.42 10.49 29.27
C ASP A 943 -34.31 9.44 29.10
N MET A 944 -33.08 9.94 29.06
CA MET A 944 -31.92 9.14 28.71
C MET A 944 -31.49 8.22 29.86
N LYS A 945 -31.96 8.41 31.09
CA LYS A 945 -31.52 7.61 32.25
C LYS A 945 -31.66 6.12 31.99
N SER A 946 -32.86 5.67 31.62
CA SER A 946 -33.13 4.25 31.34
C SER A 946 -32.33 3.70 30.16
N LEU A 947 -32.18 4.50 29.09
CA LEU A 947 -31.42 4.13 27.89
C LEU A 947 -29.91 4.01 28.18
N LEU A 948 -29.37 4.91 29.01
CA LEU A 948 -27.95 4.90 29.36
C LEU A 948 -27.61 3.74 30.32
N ILE A 949 -28.50 3.44 31.26
CA ILE A 949 -28.38 2.25 32.13
C ILE A 949 -28.40 0.98 31.27
N SER A 950 -29.34 0.84 30.33
CA SER A 950 -29.38 -0.34 29.44
C SER A 950 -28.20 -0.41 28.47
N MET A 951 -27.52 0.73 28.24
CA MET A 951 -26.25 0.78 27.53
C MET A 951 -25.05 0.50 28.44
N GLY A 952 -25.21 0.32 29.75
CA GLY A 952 -24.16 -0.05 30.70
C GLY A 952 -23.50 1.12 31.44
N MET A 953 -24.16 2.28 31.48
CA MET A 953 -23.79 3.43 32.33
C MET A 953 -24.72 3.46 33.54
N GLU A 954 -24.49 2.57 34.51
CA GLU A 954 -25.34 2.41 35.69
C GLU A 954 -24.87 3.28 36.85
N ASP A 955 -23.56 3.30 37.14
CA ASP A 955 -23.00 3.91 38.34
C ASP A 955 -23.30 5.40 38.45
N ALA A 956 -23.38 6.13 37.33
CA ALA A 956 -23.68 7.56 37.32
C ALA A 956 -25.07 7.89 37.91
N PHE A 957 -25.97 6.90 37.96
CA PHE A 957 -27.35 7.03 38.39
C PHE A 957 -27.65 6.31 39.71
N ASP A 958 -26.66 5.64 40.30
CA ASP A 958 -26.77 4.86 41.53
C ASP A 958 -26.02 5.57 42.67
N LEU A 959 -26.74 5.98 43.70
CA LEU A 959 -26.18 6.70 44.86
C LEU A 959 -25.08 5.93 45.61
N GLN A 960 -25.09 4.60 45.58
CA GLN A 960 -24.10 3.78 46.29
C GLN A 960 -22.83 3.55 45.47
N LYS A 961 -22.92 3.61 44.14
CA LYS A 961 -21.81 3.31 43.21
C LYS A 961 -21.19 4.56 42.59
N VAL A 962 -21.93 5.67 42.55
CA VAL A 962 -21.52 6.89 41.85
C VAL A 962 -20.22 7.44 42.42
N ASN A 963 -19.31 7.80 41.52
CA ASN A 963 -18.13 8.56 41.84
C ASN A 963 -18.03 9.80 40.95
N LEU A 964 -18.65 10.89 41.40
CA LEU A 964 -18.57 12.23 40.82
C LEU A 964 -17.71 13.16 41.70
N SER A 965 -16.72 12.61 42.41
CA SER A 965 -15.81 13.36 43.29
C SER A 965 -15.06 14.50 42.60
N GLY A 966 -14.89 14.41 41.27
CA GLY A 966 -14.32 15.49 40.46
C GLY A 966 -15.26 16.68 40.27
N MET A 967 -16.58 16.51 40.45
CA MET A 967 -17.58 17.60 40.45
C MET A 967 -17.84 18.16 41.83
N SER A 968 -17.99 17.29 42.83
CA SER A 968 -18.29 17.64 44.22
C SER A 968 -17.51 16.71 45.15
N PRO A 969 -16.73 17.24 46.11
CA PRO A 969 -15.81 16.45 46.92
C PRO A 969 -16.49 15.42 47.82
N ASN A 970 -17.76 15.64 48.21
CA ASN A 970 -18.44 14.83 49.23
C ASN A 970 -19.07 13.51 48.72
N ASN A 971 -18.73 13.06 47.50
CA ASN A 971 -19.17 11.82 46.83
C ASN A 971 -20.65 11.41 47.00
N ASN A 972 -21.52 12.38 47.25
CA ASN A 972 -22.97 12.23 47.45
C ASN A 972 -23.77 12.89 46.32
N LEU A 973 -23.10 13.24 45.22
CA LEU A 973 -23.68 13.82 44.02
C LEU A 973 -23.98 12.69 43.01
N VAL A 974 -25.22 12.58 42.59
CA VAL A 974 -25.69 11.59 41.61
C VAL A 974 -26.37 12.28 40.44
N VAL A 975 -26.25 11.72 39.23
CA VAL A 975 -27.04 12.18 38.08
C VAL A 975 -28.49 11.75 38.30
N SER A 976 -29.36 12.69 38.64
CA SER A 976 -30.78 12.40 38.87
C SER A 976 -31.53 12.22 37.56
N LYS A 977 -31.26 13.10 36.57
CA LYS A 977 -31.97 13.12 35.29
C LYS A 977 -31.08 13.56 34.13
N VAL A 978 -31.31 12.96 32.97
CA VAL A 978 -30.69 13.37 31.70
C VAL A 978 -31.79 13.46 30.65
N ILE A 979 -32.10 14.66 30.20
CA ILE A 979 -33.16 14.90 29.21
C ILE A 979 -32.55 15.38 27.90
N HIS A 980 -32.85 14.64 26.83
CA HIS A 980 -32.54 15.05 25.46
C HIS A 980 -33.82 15.44 24.73
N LYS A 981 -33.82 16.61 24.08
CA LYS A 981 -34.91 17.02 23.19
C LYS A 981 -34.37 17.59 21.90
N ALA A 982 -34.87 17.06 20.80
CA ALA A 982 -34.46 17.48 19.46
C ALA A 982 -35.70 17.87 18.64
N PHE A 983 -35.53 18.94 17.87
CA PHE A 983 -36.56 19.51 17.01
C PHE A 983 -36.04 19.65 15.58
N VAL A 984 -36.85 19.25 14.60
CA VAL A 984 -36.60 19.51 13.17
C VAL A 984 -37.90 19.82 12.47
N GLU A 985 -37.84 20.78 11.56
CA GLU A 985 -38.94 21.11 10.65
C GLU A 985 -38.40 21.18 9.23
N VAL A 986 -38.85 20.28 8.37
CA VAL A 986 -38.46 20.20 6.96
C VAL A 986 -39.55 20.80 6.10
N ASN A 987 -39.19 21.84 5.33
CA ASN A 987 -40.11 22.55 4.43
C ASN A 987 -39.41 22.95 3.11
N GLU A 988 -40.11 23.75 2.30
CA GLU A 988 -39.70 24.07 0.94
C GLU A 988 -38.40 24.90 0.85
N GLU A 989 -38.14 25.72 1.86
CA GLU A 989 -36.96 26.61 1.91
C GLU A 989 -35.71 25.88 2.40
N GLY A 990 -35.90 24.86 3.26
CA GLY A 990 -34.84 24.25 4.04
C GLY A 990 -35.37 23.53 5.26
N THR A 991 -34.54 23.56 6.30
CA THR A 991 -34.93 23.36 7.70
C THR A 991 -35.05 24.75 8.37
N GLU A 992 -36.28 25.24 8.51
CA GLU A 992 -36.84 26.53 9.04
C GLU A 992 -36.31 27.93 8.60
N ALA A 993 -37.20 28.96 8.51
CA ALA A 993 -37.34 29.96 7.40
C ALA A 993 -36.88 31.46 7.65
N ALA A 994 -36.83 32.46 6.72
CA ALA A 994 -37.81 33.03 5.73
C ALA A 994 -37.18 33.71 4.43
N ALA A 995 -38.06 34.10 3.47
CA ALA A 995 -38.03 34.37 1.99
C ALA A 995 -36.93 35.29 1.33
N ALA A 996 -36.73 35.45 -0.02
CA ALA A 996 -37.58 35.34 -1.23
C ALA A 996 -36.81 35.13 -2.60
N THR A 997 -37.56 34.62 -3.60
CA THR A 997 -37.55 34.71 -5.10
C THR A 997 -36.27 34.66 -5.98
N ALA A 998 -36.23 33.70 -6.94
CA ALA A 998 -36.39 33.92 -8.39
C ALA A 998 -36.16 32.61 -9.20
N ALA A 999 -37.09 32.27 -10.10
CA ALA A 999 -37.07 31.09 -10.95
C ALA A 999 -36.54 31.41 -12.37
N VAL A 1000 -35.85 30.45 -12.99
CA VAL A 1000 -35.57 30.44 -14.43
C VAL A 1000 -35.88 29.05 -14.98
N VAL A 1001 -36.76 29.01 -15.98
CA VAL A 1001 -37.17 27.83 -16.75
C VAL A 1001 -36.31 27.76 -18.02
N MET A 1002 -35.87 26.56 -18.42
CA MET A 1002 -35.52 26.28 -19.82
C MET A 1002 -35.73 24.80 -20.18
N SER A 1003 -36.12 24.56 -21.43
CA SER A 1003 -36.80 23.36 -21.95
C SER A 1003 -35.89 22.26 -22.52
N ARG A 1004 -36.39 21.02 -22.33
CA ARG A 1004 -36.46 19.83 -23.22
C ARG A 1004 -35.20 19.30 -23.92
N CYS A 1005 -34.69 18.18 -23.38
CA CYS A 1005 -34.47 16.90 -24.07
C CYS A 1005 -34.98 15.76 -23.16
N LEU A 1006 -35.58 14.71 -23.71
CA LEU A 1006 -36.12 13.56 -22.95
C LEU A 1006 -34.99 12.72 -22.34
N ARG A 1007 -34.52 13.09 -21.15
CA ARG A 1007 -33.90 12.16 -20.20
C ARG A 1007 -35.00 11.73 -19.22
N ILE A 1008 -35.22 10.43 -19.05
CA ILE A 1008 -36.09 9.92 -17.99
C ILE A 1008 -35.36 10.21 -16.67
N PRO A 1009 -35.82 11.17 -15.85
CA PRO A 1009 -35.15 11.47 -14.59
C PRO A 1009 -35.30 10.29 -13.65
N GLN A 1010 -34.27 10.03 -12.83
CA GLN A 1010 -34.42 9.08 -11.74
C GLN A 1010 -35.43 9.63 -10.73
N VAL A 1011 -36.32 8.78 -10.23
CA VAL A 1011 -37.34 9.18 -9.26
C VAL A 1011 -36.88 8.77 -7.87
N PHE A 1012 -36.94 9.71 -6.93
CA PHE A 1012 -36.79 9.46 -5.50
C PHE A 1012 -38.05 9.96 -4.81
N ASN A 1013 -38.96 9.03 -4.49
CA ASN A 1013 -40.26 9.33 -3.91
C ASN A 1013 -40.33 8.83 -2.47
N ALA A 1014 -40.11 9.72 -1.50
CA ALA A 1014 -40.14 9.41 -0.07
C ALA A 1014 -41.58 9.34 0.46
N ASP A 1015 -42.40 8.47 -0.15
CA ASP A 1015 -43.83 8.25 0.16
C ASP A 1015 -44.06 7.13 1.18
N HIS A 1016 -43.00 6.64 1.84
CA HIS A 1016 -43.06 5.56 2.83
C HIS A 1016 -41.85 5.66 3.78
N PRO A 1017 -41.74 4.85 4.86
CA PRO A 1017 -40.80 5.12 5.93
C PRO A 1017 -39.34 5.14 5.47
N PHE A 1018 -38.58 6.13 5.94
CA PHE A 1018 -37.18 6.33 5.58
C PHE A 1018 -36.31 6.72 6.78
N LEU A 1019 -35.01 6.47 6.64
CA LEU A 1019 -34.00 7.01 7.55
C LEU A 1019 -33.42 8.29 6.98
N PHE A 1020 -33.15 9.28 7.83
CA PHE A 1020 -32.46 10.49 7.41
C PHE A 1020 -31.39 10.93 8.40
N PHE A 1021 -30.39 11.62 7.89
CA PHE A 1021 -29.24 12.10 8.66
C PHE A 1021 -28.91 13.52 8.24
N ILE A 1022 -28.54 14.37 9.19
CA ILE A 1022 -27.94 15.67 8.86
C ILE A 1022 -26.46 15.56 9.16
N ARG A 1023 -25.63 15.66 8.11
CA ARG A 1023 -24.18 15.44 8.16
C ARG A 1023 -23.43 16.76 7.98
N HIS A 1024 -22.42 16.98 8.81
CA HIS A 1024 -21.38 17.96 8.52
C HIS A 1024 -20.36 17.40 7.53
N ASN A 1025 -20.37 17.91 6.31
CA ASN A 1025 -19.64 17.35 5.17
C ASN A 1025 -18.11 17.41 5.32
N PRO A 1026 -17.50 18.47 5.90
CA PRO A 1026 -16.06 18.53 6.14
C PRO A 1026 -15.58 17.46 7.13
N THR A 1027 -16.27 17.30 8.27
CA THR A 1027 -15.83 16.38 9.33
C THR A 1027 -16.45 14.98 9.23
N LYS A 1028 -17.44 14.80 8.36
CA LYS A 1028 -18.31 13.61 8.29
C LYS A 1028 -19.10 13.32 9.56
N SER A 1029 -19.21 14.28 10.48
CA SER A 1029 -19.98 14.13 11.72
C SER A 1029 -21.47 14.07 11.42
N ILE A 1030 -22.15 13.05 11.96
CA ILE A 1030 -23.61 13.01 12.00
C ILE A 1030 -24.09 13.92 13.14
N LEU A 1031 -24.79 15.00 12.78
CA LEU A 1031 -25.35 15.96 13.71
C LEU A 1031 -26.73 15.53 14.20
N PHE A 1032 -27.54 14.97 13.30
CA PHE A 1032 -28.87 14.45 13.61
C PHE A 1032 -29.09 13.10 12.95
N TYR A 1033 -29.80 12.24 13.67
CA TYR A 1033 -30.26 10.94 13.21
C TYR A 1033 -31.78 10.93 13.31
N GLY A 1034 -32.45 10.55 12.23
CA GLY A 1034 -33.90 10.48 12.16
C GLY A 1034 -34.43 9.22 11.48
N ARG A 1035 -35.58 8.76 11.97
CA ARG A 1035 -36.47 7.81 11.31
C ARG A 1035 -37.84 8.45 11.20
N PHE A 1036 -38.37 8.52 10.00
CA PHE A 1036 -39.70 9.04 9.73
C PHE A 1036 -40.60 7.90 9.27
N CYS A 1037 -41.55 7.51 10.12
CA CYS A 1037 -42.52 6.44 9.87
C CYS A 1037 -43.96 6.94 9.81
N SER A 1038 -44.27 8.03 10.51
CA SER A 1038 -45.63 8.55 10.63
C SER A 1038 -45.63 10.08 10.51
N PRO A 1039 -46.18 10.65 9.43
CA PRO A 1039 -46.25 12.09 9.20
C PRO A 1039 -47.10 12.90 10.17
#